data_AF-A0A1F0GKS8-F1
#
_entry.id   AF-A0A1F0GKS8-F1
#
_cell.length_a   1.000
_cell.length_b   1.000
_cell.length_c   1.000
_cell.angle_alpha   90.00
_cell.angle_beta   90.00
_cell.angle_gamma   90.00
#
_symmetry.space_group_name_H-M   'P 1'
#
loop_
_entity.id
_entity.type
_entity.pdbx_description
1 polymer ?
#
loop_
_entity_poly.entity_id
_entity_poly.type
_entity_poly.pdbx_seq_one_letter_code
_entity_poly.pdbx_strand_id
1 'polypeptide(L)'
;MNKKKILSLIMALVMLVGVFSPLTALAANDAVTEPTGTLGKDQLSETKPETTEVNIFKLVTKENYKAGAPWKHNGGKIDDIGSLGSGVEALKGAQFTFYKINGDNDVENEKILELLKANPEKFETKEQMDNLIKNGATGLKASKADKDMKSIDAGKLAIATGTGLTDGHTADTDVNGKATVSLGDGYYWAVESKIPEKVTGQIAVPFGLTLPLTNPVDVDDVKAGKQYLKTLYIYPKNLQTDKVKIDKNHATYDADSKKWKDQNGKEIADADLGADYKKYQEAKKTVSAQLDENVPYDSKTEIPRNYKFETFSWQDVMGEGLTYNKDLKVTIDYTKINDQGVEEKVEGEVFIDETTGQNFITRSNDNGFDITVKKADVETTLVEYLKNGPVTFHFSYSAKMNNNAVVDKPQLNSITFTPGEPNGGGKVTSGEDESITVTKTWDKDKAPTVSEVTYYVEDANGNTVASVTLNNKNTAGEKIVAGPGIEFVVGDNWYSGKFTGLEANKEYTVREAVVGYDPTYTPNGSTLGIDNKTNPDTLKPTEPKAEFHGKKFVKHDQLDEKKRLSGAEFVIKNGNDKNAKYLVVKSNETKIAEVEAVKTAKAELDKAIEAYNNLSAEQQAGTEGTNAKNTIDEKQKAYNDAVIASRTKFEWGDKADAYVLVSDAQGRFEITGLSAGTYYLEEIKAPSGYALNDKAIEFTVKHGTYNGDKATELQYNEANADNGYGQKVPNKKVTIPQTGGMGTVLFTIVGISLMAGAVVAMKRNREEA
;
A
#
# COMPACT_ATOMS: atom_id res chain seq x y z
N MET A 1 -41.52 -19.27 49.30
CA MET A 1 -41.01 -19.66 47.97
C MET A 1 -41.89 -18.98 46.93
N ASN A 2 -41.59 -17.73 46.59
CA ASN A 2 -42.51 -16.86 45.84
C ASN A 2 -42.07 -16.74 44.38
N LYS A 3 -42.98 -17.15 43.50
CA LYS A 3 -43.04 -16.82 42.07
C LYS A 3 -42.92 -15.30 41.91
N LYS A 4 -41.71 -14.79 41.68
CA LYS A 4 -41.54 -13.43 41.15
C LYS A 4 -41.97 -13.47 39.69
N LYS A 5 -43.20 -13.03 39.48
CA LYS A 5 -43.71 -12.55 38.20
C LYS A 5 -42.62 -11.66 37.58
N ILE A 6 -42.04 -12.11 36.47
CA ILE A 6 -41.36 -11.24 35.52
C ILE A 6 -42.49 -10.43 34.89
N LEU A 7 -42.91 -9.40 35.61
CA LEU A 7 -43.80 -8.39 35.09
C LEU A 7 -42.99 -7.66 34.03
N SER A 8 -43.36 -7.92 32.77
CA SER A 8 -43.21 -7.05 31.61
C SER A 8 -43.02 -5.58 32.02
N LEU A 9 -41.75 -5.21 32.11
CA LEU A 9 -41.26 -3.85 31.96
C LEU A 9 -40.51 -3.92 30.64
N ILE A 10 -41.26 -3.93 29.53
CA ILE A 10 -40.72 -3.77 28.18
C ILE A 10 -40.29 -2.29 28.07
N MET A 11 -39.19 -1.96 28.73
CA MET A 11 -38.27 -0.91 28.32
C MET A 11 -36.96 -1.60 27.98
N ALA A 12 -37.00 -2.45 26.96
CA ALA A 12 -35.79 -2.94 26.32
C ALA A 12 -35.77 -2.34 24.92
N LEU A 13 -34.94 -1.32 24.81
CA LEU A 13 -34.53 -0.63 23.60
C LEU A 13 -33.99 -1.63 22.59
N VAL A 14 -34.83 -2.16 21.71
CA VAL A 14 -34.38 -2.99 20.59
C VAL A 14 -34.45 -2.14 19.34
N MET A 15 -33.36 -1.41 19.16
CA MET A 15 -32.95 -0.70 17.95
C MET A 15 -33.46 -1.40 16.68
N LEU A 16 -34.03 -0.61 15.76
CA LEU A 16 -33.95 -0.86 14.32
C LEU A 16 -32.46 -0.86 13.95
N VAL A 17 -31.73 -1.92 14.31
CA VAL A 17 -30.36 -2.14 13.82
C VAL A 17 -30.56 -2.64 12.40
N GLY A 18 -30.61 -1.68 11.48
CA GLY A 18 -30.10 -1.96 10.16
C GLY A 18 -28.68 -2.48 10.31
N VAL A 19 -28.39 -3.59 9.67
CA VAL A 19 -27.05 -4.13 9.55
C VAL A 19 -26.18 -3.01 8.99
N PHE A 20 -25.20 -2.57 9.77
CA PHE A 20 -24.29 -1.53 9.33
C PHE A 20 -23.40 -2.08 8.23
N SER A 21 -23.71 -1.81 6.97
CA SER A 21 -22.65 -1.58 5.98
C SER A 21 -21.88 -0.34 6.44
N PRO A 22 -20.54 -0.34 6.44
CA PRO A 22 -19.76 0.76 6.97
C PRO A 22 -19.88 2.00 6.07
N LEU A 23 -20.95 2.79 6.24
CA LEU A 23 -21.02 4.18 5.79
C LEU A 23 -20.22 5.05 6.76
N THR A 24 -18.89 5.00 6.63
CA THR A 24 -18.02 6.03 7.20
C THR A 24 -17.04 6.46 6.12
N ALA A 25 -17.54 7.23 5.17
CA ALA A 25 -16.73 8.05 4.29
C ALA A 25 -17.54 9.32 3.99
N LEU A 26 -17.16 10.41 4.67
CA LEU A 26 -17.32 11.84 4.33
C LEU A 26 -17.71 12.68 5.57
N ALA A 27 -16.76 13.55 5.92
CA ALA A 27 -16.81 14.69 6.85
C ALA A 27 -16.91 14.42 8.37
N ALA A 28 -15.81 14.72 9.07
CA ALA A 28 -15.82 15.17 10.45
C ALA A 28 -16.29 16.63 10.52
N ASN A 29 -16.82 16.99 11.70
CA ASN A 29 -17.21 18.32 12.17
C ASN A 29 -18.60 18.81 11.77
N ASP A 30 -19.64 18.18 12.33
CA ASP A 30 -20.71 18.90 13.03
C ASP A 30 -21.52 17.91 13.89
N ALA A 31 -22.02 18.36 15.03
CA ALA A 31 -22.94 17.56 15.84
C ALA A 31 -24.27 17.43 15.07
N VAL A 32 -24.42 16.35 14.30
CA VAL A 32 -25.65 16.10 13.54
C VAL A 32 -26.78 15.80 14.54
N THR A 33 -27.81 16.64 14.58
CA THR A 33 -29.08 16.30 15.24
C THR A 33 -29.65 15.04 14.61
N GLU A 34 -29.75 13.96 15.37
CA GLU A 34 -30.30 12.69 14.91
C GLU A 34 -31.74 12.91 14.39
N PRO A 35 -32.05 12.50 13.14
CA PRO A 35 -33.41 12.60 12.64
C PRO A 35 -34.31 11.68 13.48
N THR A 36 -35.28 12.28 14.17
CA THR A 36 -36.28 11.57 14.98
C THR A 36 -37.66 11.85 14.38
N GLY A 37 -38.48 10.81 14.27
CA GLY A 37 -39.85 10.97 13.79
C GLY A 37 -40.71 11.73 14.80
N THR A 38 -41.77 12.37 14.33
CA THR A 38 -42.80 12.94 15.20
C THR A 38 -43.75 11.83 15.62
N LEU A 39 -43.95 11.66 16.92
CA LEU A 39 -44.88 10.67 17.48
C LEU A 39 -46.10 11.40 18.08
N GLY A 40 -47.29 11.14 17.55
CA GLY A 40 -48.55 11.74 18.00
C GLY A 40 -49.47 10.78 18.77
N LYS A 41 -50.40 11.32 19.56
CA LYS A 41 -51.43 10.53 20.27
C LYS A 41 -52.30 9.68 19.35
N ASP A 42 -52.52 10.16 18.13
CA ASP A 42 -53.25 9.45 17.08
C ASP A 42 -52.58 8.14 16.66
N GLN A 43 -51.29 7.96 16.95
CA GLN A 43 -50.53 6.71 16.74
C GLN A 43 -50.53 5.77 17.94
N LEU A 44 -51.11 6.19 19.08
CA LEU A 44 -51.12 5.43 20.32
C LEU A 44 -52.47 4.76 20.60
N SER A 45 -52.42 3.74 21.46
CA SER A 45 -53.54 2.98 21.98
C SER A 45 -53.32 2.66 23.45
N GLU A 46 -54.32 2.92 24.30
CA GLU A 46 -54.31 2.56 25.73
C GLU A 46 -54.33 1.04 25.94
N THR A 47 -55.08 0.33 25.09
CA THR A 47 -55.16 -1.13 25.10
C THR A 47 -54.20 -1.71 24.07
N LYS A 48 -53.67 -2.91 24.36
CA LYS A 48 -52.84 -3.66 23.41
C LYS A 48 -53.62 -3.85 22.10
N PRO A 49 -53.14 -3.33 20.96
CA PRO A 49 -53.85 -3.47 19.70
C PRO A 49 -53.77 -4.91 19.19
N GLU A 50 -54.83 -5.40 18.54
CA GLU A 50 -54.84 -6.73 17.94
C GLU A 50 -53.85 -6.83 16.76
N THR A 51 -53.73 -5.74 16.00
CA THR A 51 -52.75 -5.57 14.92
C THR A 51 -52.09 -4.20 15.01
N THR A 52 -50.83 -4.12 14.59
CA THR A 52 -50.09 -2.86 14.41
C THR A 52 -49.98 -2.56 12.93
N GLU A 53 -50.41 -1.37 12.52
CA GLU A 53 -50.18 -0.86 11.17
C GLU A 53 -48.71 -0.45 11.02
N VAL A 54 -47.99 -1.08 10.10
CA VAL A 54 -46.60 -0.77 9.77
C VAL A 54 -46.56 -0.08 8.41
N ASN A 55 -46.24 1.20 8.42
CA ASN A 55 -46.02 2.01 7.23
C ASN A 55 -44.53 1.99 6.87
N ILE A 56 -44.20 1.41 5.73
CA ILE A 56 -42.85 1.27 5.20
C ILE A 56 -42.63 2.38 4.18
N PHE A 57 -41.65 3.24 4.42
CA PHE A 57 -41.24 4.29 3.50
C PHE A 57 -39.86 3.95 2.93
N LYS A 58 -39.84 3.34 1.75
CA LYS A 58 -38.60 3.03 1.06
C LYS A 58 -37.98 4.29 0.51
N LEU A 59 -36.72 4.50 0.84
CA LEU A 59 -35.93 5.64 0.40
C LEU A 59 -34.77 5.20 -0.47
N VAL A 60 -34.30 6.10 -1.34
CA VAL A 60 -33.10 5.97 -2.15
C VAL A 60 -32.34 7.30 -2.18
N THR A 61 -31.02 7.26 -2.36
CA THR A 61 -30.22 8.44 -2.72
C THR A 61 -29.15 8.07 -3.73
N LYS A 62 -28.79 9.02 -4.60
CA LYS A 62 -27.61 8.95 -5.48
C LYS A 62 -26.36 9.56 -4.87
N GLU A 63 -26.55 10.34 -3.82
CA GLU A 63 -25.50 11.05 -3.12
C GLU A 63 -25.16 10.28 -1.84
N ASN A 64 -25.49 10.82 -0.68
CA ASN A 64 -25.13 10.21 0.60
C ASN A 64 -26.26 10.38 1.63
N TYR A 65 -26.51 9.33 2.41
CA TYR A 65 -27.21 9.48 3.69
C TYR A 65 -26.27 10.15 4.71
N LYS A 66 -26.81 10.91 5.67
CA LYS A 66 -26.00 11.47 6.76
C LYS A 66 -25.38 10.35 7.60
N ALA A 67 -24.07 10.43 7.82
CA ALA A 67 -23.34 9.54 8.73
C ALA A 67 -23.46 10.04 10.19
N GLY A 68 -23.61 9.11 11.14
CA GLY A 68 -23.60 9.41 12.58
C GLY A 68 -24.75 8.76 13.34
N ALA A 69 -24.40 7.86 14.28
CA ALA A 69 -25.27 7.09 15.18
C ALA A 69 -26.43 6.30 14.52
N PRO A 70 -26.86 5.15 15.08
CA PRO A 70 -28.10 4.51 14.63
C PRO A 70 -29.23 5.53 14.72
N TRP A 71 -29.95 5.77 13.62
CA TRP A 71 -31.11 6.66 13.62
C TRP A 71 -32.04 6.28 14.78
N LYS A 72 -32.31 7.21 15.70
CA LYS A 72 -33.27 6.97 16.79
C LYS A 72 -34.67 6.92 16.21
N HIS A 73 -35.09 5.72 15.83
CA HIS A 73 -36.47 5.46 15.47
C HIS A 73 -37.32 5.35 16.72
N ASN A 74 -38.15 6.36 16.97
CA ASN A 74 -39.18 6.35 18.02
C ASN A 74 -40.53 5.78 17.53
N GLY A 75 -40.56 5.27 16.30
CA GLY A 75 -41.76 4.78 15.62
C GLY A 75 -42.67 5.86 15.02
N GLY A 76 -42.32 7.13 15.19
CA GLY A 76 -43.01 8.28 14.61
C GLY A 76 -42.69 8.52 13.14
N LYS A 77 -43.52 9.32 12.47
CA LYS A 77 -43.35 9.69 11.06
C LYS A 77 -42.29 10.80 10.93
N ILE A 78 -41.37 10.63 9.99
CA ILE A 78 -40.42 11.67 9.56
C ILE A 78 -41.10 12.50 8.47
N ASP A 79 -41.31 13.78 8.74
CA ASP A 79 -41.99 14.69 7.80
C ASP A 79 -41.05 15.24 6.72
N ASP A 80 -39.78 15.48 7.05
CA ASP A 80 -38.75 15.92 6.11
C ASP A 80 -37.69 14.83 5.90
N ILE A 81 -37.82 14.09 4.79
CA ILE A 81 -36.84 13.07 4.40
C ILE A 81 -35.52 13.67 3.93
N GLY A 82 -35.46 14.96 3.56
CA GLY A 82 -34.22 15.66 3.21
C GLY A 82 -33.29 15.82 4.41
N SER A 83 -33.84 15.78 5.63
CA SER A 83 -33.04 15.75 6.86
C SER A 83 -32.12 14.51 6.97
N LEU A 84 -32.43 13.45 6.22
CA LEU A 84 -31.79 12.13 6.27
C LEU A 84 -30.50 12.03 5.43
N GLY A 85 -30.25 12.99 4.54
CA GLY A 85 -29.14 12.92 3.59
C GLY A 85 -29.33 13.87 2.42
N SER A 86 -28.30 13.99 1.59
CA SER A 86 -28.40 14.75 0.35
C SER A 86 -29.05 13.90 -0.74
N GLY A 87 -29.91 14.50 -1.56
CA GLY A 87 -30.59 13.81 -2.67
C GLY A 87 -31.46 12.62 -2.25
N VAL A 88 -32.00 12.62 -1.02
CA VAL A 88 -32.86 11.53 -0.53
C VAL A 88 -34.25 11.65 -1.14
N GLU A 89 -34.69 10.58 -1.80
CA GLU A 89 -35.95 10.49 -2.50
C GLU A 89 -36.71 9.22 -2.11
N ALA A 90 -38.02 9.22 -2.36
CA ALA A 90 -38.84 8.02 -2.21
C ALA A 90 -38.57 7.01 -3.34
N LEU A 91 -38.55 5.72 -3.01
CA LEU A 91 -38.31 4.65 -3.98
C LEU A 91 -39.58 3.84 -4.25
N LYS A 92 -40.09 3.96 -5.48
CA LYS A 92 -41.22 3.19 -6.01
C LYS A 92 -40.79 1.79 -6.47
N GLY A 93 -41.67 0.80 -6.29
CA GLY A 93 -41.57 -0.53 -6.92
C GLY A 93 -40.80 -1.57 -6.12
N ALA A 94 -40.39 -1.27 -4.88
CA ALA A 94 -39.77 -2.23 -3.97
C ALA A 94 -40.85 -3.07 -3.27
N GLN A 95 -40.53 -4.32 -2.89
CA GLN A 95 -41.40 -5.16 -2.05
C GLN A 95 -40.63 -5.75 -0.89
N PHE A 96 -41.33 -5.99 0.23
CA PHE A 96 -40.78 -6.64 1.40
C PHE A 96 -41.50 -7.94 1.71
N THR A 97 -40.75 -8.97 2.10
CA THR A 97 -41.33 -10.20 2.69
C THR A 97 -41.17 -10.14 4.19
N PHE A 98 -42.23 -10.49 4.91
CA PHE A 98 -42.19 -10.63 6.36
C PHE A 98 -42.25 -12.11 6.76
N TYR A 99 -41.43 -12.46 7.75
CA TYR A 99 -41.35 -13.77 8.34
C TYR A 99 -41.65 -13.66 9.83
N LYS A 100 -42.66 -14.38 10.31
CA LYS A 100 -43.01 -14.44 11.72
C LYS A 100 -42.15 -15.49 12.43
N ILE A 101 -41.54 -15.11 13.54
CA ILE A 101 -40.78 -16.00 14.41
C ILE A 101 -41.77 -16.70 15.36
N ASN A 102 -41.68 -18.02 15.43
CA ASN A 102 -42.60 -18.94 16.11
C ASN A 102 -41.83 -19.84 17.10
N GLY A 103 -41.01 -19.24 17.95
CA GLY A 103 -40.47 -19.90 19.13
C GLY A 103 -41.57 -20.23 20.15
N ASP A 104 -41.21 -21.07 21.12
CA ASP A 104 -42.13 -21.63 22.11
C ASP A 104 -42.61 -20.57 23.12
N ASN A 105 -41.88 -19.45 23.24
CA ASN A 105 -42.20 -18.31 24.09
C ASN A 105 -41.44 -17.04 23.64
N ASP A 106 -41.80 -15.90 24.25
CA ASP A 106 -41.20 -14.60 23.93
C ASP A 106 -39.67 -14.55 24.14
N VAL A 107 -39.14 -15.29 25.13
CA VAL A 107 -37.69 -15.33 25.38
C VAL A 107 -36.96 -16.02 24.23
N GLU A 108 -37.50 -17.13 23.72
CA GLU A 108 -36.93 -17.80 22.56
C GLU A 108 -37.06 -16.95 21.29
N ASN A 109 -38.20 -16.29 21.08
CA ASN A 109 -38.42 -15.39 19.96
C ASN A 109 -37.41 -14.24 19.92
N GLU A 110 -37.14 -13.62 21.08
CA GLU A 110 -36.15 -12.55 21.21
C GLU A 110 -34.74 -13.07 20.90
N LYS A 111 -34.37 -14.26 21.38
CA LYS A 111 -33.07 -14.87 21.07
C LYS A 111 -32.91 -15.16 19.58
N ILE A 112 -33.93 -15.73 18.93
CA ILE A 112 -33.92 -15.97 17.48
C ILE A 112 -33.78 -14.65 16.72
N LEU A 113 -34.55 -13.62 17.09
CA LEU A 113 -34.47 -12.30 16.45
C LEU A 113 -33.06 -11.69 16.58
N GLU A 114 -32.46 -11.75 17.75
CA GLU A 114 -31.09 -11.25 17.98
C GLU A 114 -30.03 -12.09 17.26
N LEU A 115 -30.27 -13.38 17.06
CA LEU A 115 -29.40 -14.26 16.30
C LEU A 115 -29.45 -13.96 14.78
N LEU A 116 -30.63 -13.66 14.24
CA LEU A 116 -30.79 -13.17 12.86
C LEU A 116 -30.03 -11.86 12.66
N LYS A 117 -30.15 -10.91 13.59
CA LYS A 117 -29.40 -9.63 13.56
C LYS A 117 -27.89 -9.79 13.67
N ALA A 118 -27.40 -10.86 14.29
CA ALA A 118 -25.97 -11.15 14.41
C ALA A 118 -25.36 -11.84 13.18
N ASN A 119 -26.21 -12.37 12.29
CA ASN A 119 -25.84 -13.09 11.05
C ASN A 119 -26.63 -12.62 9.82
N PRO A 120 -26.82 -11.32 9.62
CA PRO A 120 -27.74 -10.81 8.62
C PRO A 120 -27.38 -11.19 7.18
N GLU A 121 -26.09 -11.34 6.87
CA GLU A 121 -25.60 -11.78 5.56
C GLU A 121 -26.08 -13.18 5.16
N LYS A 122 -26.54 -13.98 6.14
CA LYS A 122 -27.13 -15.30 5.91
C LYS A 122 -28.66 -15.26 5.74
N PHE A 123 -29.30 -14.11 5.96
CA PHE A 123 -30.75 -13.95 6.10
C PHE A 123 -31.27 -12.66 5.43
N GLU A 124 -30.63 -12.24 4.34
CA GLU A 124 -30.92 -11.01 3.60
C GLU A 124 -31.89 -11.22 2.43
N THR A 125 -32.01 -12.44 1.90
CA THR A 125 -32.88 -12.77 0.75
C THR A 125 -34.11 -13.58 1.15
N LYS A 126 -35.17 -13.51 0.33
CA LYS A 126 -36.39 -14.34 0.49
C LYS A 126 -36.05 -15.83 0.55
N GLU A 127 -35.12 -16.25 -0.29
CA GLU A 127 -34.77 -17.66 -0.40
C GLU A 127 -33.98 -18.18 0.79
N GLN A 128 -33.01 -17.40 1.29
CA GLN A 128 -32.29 -17.73 2.52
C GLN A 128 -33.28 -17.95 3.69
N MET A 129 -34.31 -17.10 3.75
CA MET A 129 -35.38 -17.23 4.73
C MET A 129 -36.29 -18.43 4.47
N ASP A 130 -36.65 -18.72 3.22
CA ASP A 130 -37.43 -19.91 2.87
C ASP A 130 -36.67 -21.21 3.16
N ASN A 131 -35.34 -21.22 2.97
CA ASN A 131 -34.47 -22.32 3.34
C ASN A 131 -34.37 -22.47 4.86
N LEU A 132 -34.23 -21.37 5.60
CA LEU A 132 -34.25 -21.36 7.06
C LEU A 132 -35.56 -21.95 7.62
N ILE A 133 -36.72 -21.61 7.03
CA ILE A 133 -38.01 -22.18 7.42
C ILE A 133 -38.01 -23.71 7.25
N LYS A 134 -37.53 -24.19 6.11
CA LYS A 134 -37.56 -25.62 5.74
C LYS A 134 -36.56 -26.46 6.51
N ASN A 135 -35.34 -25.97 6.64
CA ASN A 135 -34.18 -26.77 7.05
C ASN A 135 -33.53 -26.31 8.36
N GLY A 136 -33.90 -25.14 8.88
CA GLY A 136 -33.17 -24.48 9.96
C GLY A 136 -31.81 -23.96 9.49
N ALA A 137 -31.01 -23.49 10.44
CA ALA A 137 -29.64 -23.04 10.21
C ALA A 137 -28.74 -23.40 11.39
N THR A 138 -27.48 -23.74 11.11
CA THR A 138 -26.46 -24.08 12.12
C THR A 138 -25.16 -23.32 11.84
N GLY A 139 -24.21 -23.33 12.78
CA GLY A 139 -22.93 -22.64 12.61
C GLY A 139 -23.06 -21.10 12.55
N LEU A 140 -24.08 -20.55 13.21
CA LEU A 140 -24.30 -19.12 13.31
C LEU A 140 -23.38 -18.50 14.37
N LYS A 141 -22.96 -17.26 14.12
CA LYS A 141 -22.29 -16.41 15.10
C LYS A 141 -23.29 -16.09 16.22
N ALA A 142 -22.91 -16.38 17.46
CA ALA A 142 -23.77 -16.12 18.61
C ALA A 142 -24.06 -14.61 18.79
N SER A 143 -25.25 -14.29 19.31
CA SER A 143 -25.67 -12.91 19.54
C SER A 143 -25.22 -12.41 20.93
N LYS A 144 -25.45 -11.13 21.23
CA LYS A 144 -25.23 -10.60 22.58
C LYS A 144 -26.27 -11.08 23.58
N ALA A 145 -27.47 -11.44 23.11
CA ALA A 145 -28.57 -11.91 23.94
C ALA A 145 -28.36 -13.36 24.42
N ASP A 146 -27.67 -14.17 23.61
CA ASP A 146 -27.29 -15.54 23.96
C ASP A 146 -25.95 -15.90 23.30
N LYS A 147 -24.92 -16.11 24.11
CA LYS A 147 -23.56 -16.40 23.65
C LYS A 147 -23.36 -17.86 23.21
N ASP A 148 -24.32 -18.72 23.54
CA ASP A 148 -24.24 -20.16 23.32
C ASP A 148 -25.13 -20.61 22.16
N MET A 149 -26.21 -19.86 21.87
CA MET A 149 -27.11 -20.15 20.74
C MET A 149 -26.43 -19.88 19.39
N LYS A 150 -26.24 -20.94 18.59
CA LYS A 150 -25.58 -20.90 17.27
C LYS A 150 -26.37 -21.61 16.17
N SER A 151 -27.64 -21.90 16.43
CA SER A 151 -28.54 -22.55 15.49
C SER A 151 -29.98 -22.04 15.67
N ILE A 152 -30.76 -22.18 14.60
CA ILE A 152 -32.20 -21.98 14.58
C ILE A 152 -32.80 -23.26 13.99
N ASP A 153 -33.67 -23.93 14.73
CA ASP A 153 -34.29 -25.17 14.26
C ASP A 153 -35.32 -24.90 13.15
N ALA A 154 -35.54 -25.88 12.28
CA ALA A 154 -36.59 -25.83 11.26
C ALA A 154 -37.97 -25.60 11.89
N GLY A 155 -38.84 -24.87 11.19
CA GLY A 155 -40.20 -24.56 11.68
C GLY A 155 -40.30 -23.46 12.76
N LYS A 156 -39.17 -22.92 13.24
CA LYS A 156 -39.16 -21.78 14.18
C LYS A 156 -39.48 -20.43 13.51
N LEU A 157 -39.66 -20.42 12.19
CA LEU A 157 -40.14 -19.28 11.42
C LEU A 157 -41.22 -19.72 10.43
N ALA A 158 -42.11 -18.82 10.06
CA ALA A 158 -43.07 -19.00 8.98
C ALA A 158 -43.24 -17.70 8.19
N ILE A 159 -43.71 -17.81 6.95
CA ILE A 159 -44.14 -16.65 6.18
C ILE A 159 -45.25 -15.92 6.95
N ALA A 160 -45.10 -14.61 7.14
CA ALA A 160 -46.06 -13.82 7.90
C ALA A 160 -47.39 -13.67 7.16
N THR A 161 -48.48 -13.61 7.92
CA THR A 161 -49.81 -13.28 7.42
C THR A 161 -50.29 -11.98 8.05
N GLY A 162 -51.14 -11.25 7.32
CA GLY A 162 -51.65 -9.96 7.75
C GLY A 162 -52.34 -9.21 6.63
N THR A 163 -53.05 -8.13 6.94
CA THR A 163 -53.65 -7.26 5.93
C THR A 163 -52.53 -6.53 5.17
N GLY A 164 -52.65 -6.48 3.84
CA GLY A 164 -51.62 -5.88 2.97
C GLY A 164 -50.47 -6.81 2.60
N LEU A 165 -50.52 -8.08 3.02
CA LEU A 165 -49.60 -9.14 2.60
C LEU A 165 -50.27 -10.12 1.63
N THR A 166 -49.57 -10.48 0.56
CA THR A 166 -49.89 -11.61 -0.34
C THR A 166 -48.68 -12.53 -0.36
N ASP A 167 -48.87 -13.79 0.06
CA ASP A 167 -47.78 -14.77 0.26
C ASP A 167 -46.62 -14.23 1.12
N GLY A 168 -46.96 -13.39 2.10
CA GLY A 168 -46.01 -12.73 3.01
C GLY A 168 -45.31 -11.50 2.44
N HIS A 169 -45.59 -11.12 1.19
CA HIS A 169 -45.01 -9.96 0.54
C HIS A 169 -45.94 -8.74 0.55
N THR A 170 -45.38 -7.55 0.67
CA THR A 170 -46.12 -6.30 0.48
C THR A 170 -46.50 -6.09 -0.99
N ALA A 171 -47.47 -5.20 -1.23
CA ALA A 171 -47.57 -4.54 -2.53
C ALA A 171 -46.26 -3.77 -2.87
N ASP A 172 -46.06 -3.48 -4.16
CA ASP A 172 -45.02 -2.57 -4.61
C ASP A 172 -45.15 -1.23 -3.87
N THR A 173 -44.03 -0.67 -3.41
CA THR A 173 -44.01 0.68 -2.86
C THR A 173 -44.52 1.68 -3.89
N ASP A 174 -45.37 2.60 -3.47
CA ASP A 174 -46.00 3.58 -4.34
C ASP A 174 -45.04 4.73 -4.75
N VAL A 175 -45.57 5.77 -5.39
CA VAL A 175 -44.80 6.95 -5.83
C VAL A 175 -44.17 7.73 -4.66
N ASN A 176 -44.69 7.57 -3.44
CA ASN A 176 -44.14 8.14 -2.21
C ASN A 176 -43.24 7.14 -1.48
N GLY A 177 -42.91 6.01 -2.12
CA GLY A 177 -42.10 4.95 -1.55
C GLY A 177 -42.85 4.19 -0.46
N LYS A 178 -44.17 4.32 -0.37
CA LYS A 178 -44.97 3.78 0.73
C LYS A 178 -45.50 2.38 0.41
N ALA A 179 -45.34 1.45 1.34
CA ALA A 179 -46.12 0.22 1.45
C ALA A 179 -46.69 0.10 2.87
N THR A 180 -47.87 -0.48 3.03
CA THR A 180 -48.54 -0.59 4.35
C THR A 180 -48.97 -2.03 4.61
N VAL A 181 -48.70 -2.51 5.82
CA VAL A 181 -49.14 -3.83 6.29
C VAL A 181 -49.74 -3.71 7.69
N SER A 182 -50.64 -4.61 8.07
CA SER A 182 -51.10 -4.76 9.45
C SER A 182 -50.73 -6.12 9.97
N LEU A 183 -49.85 -6.16 10.98
CA LEU A 183 -49.29 -7.38 11.55
C LEU A 183 -49.82 -7.59 12.97
N GLY A 184 -50.09 -8.84 13.33
CA GLY A 184 -50.47 -9.20 14.70
C GLY A 184 -49.30 -9.11 15.70
N ASP A 185 -49.59 -9.45 16.94
CA ASP A 185 -48.61 -9.60 18.01
C ASP A 185 -47.55 -10.66 17.66
N GLY A 186 -46.27 -10.31 17.84
CA GLY A 186 -45.14 -11.22 17.65
C GLY A 186 -43.84 -10.56 17.20
N TYR A 187 -42.90 -11.42 16.81
CA TYR A 187 -41.56 -11.07 16.36
C TYR A 187 -41.44 -11.38 14.87
N TYR A 188 -40.84 -10.47 14.12
CA TYR A 188 -40.79 -10.52 12.67
C TYR A 188 -39.39 -10.23 12.14
N TRP A 189 -39.06 -10.86 11.02
CA TRP A 189 -37.90 -10.55 10.19
C TRP A 189 -38.37 -10.14 8.80
N ALA A 190 -37.80 -9.08 8.25
CA ALA A 190 -38.18 -8.54 6.96
C ALA A 190 -36.98 -8.43 6.02
N VAL A 191 -37.17 -8.88 4.79
CA VAL A 191 -36.22 -8.80 3.68
C VAL A 191 -36.83 -8.01 2.52
N GLU A 192 -36.02 -7.28 1.75
CA GLU A 192 -36.50 -6.64 0.51
C GLU A 192 -36.49 -7.69 -0.60
N SER A 193 -37.65 -8.24 -0.93
CA SER A 193 -37.80 -9.36 -1.87
C SER A 193 -37.93 -8.95 -3.32
N LYS A 194 -38.11 -7.65 -3.59
CA LYS A 194 -38.03 -7.08 -4.94
C LYS A 194 -37.25 -5.78 -4.86
N ILE A 195 -36.07 -5.79 -5.48
CA ILE A 195 -35.17 -4.65 -5.55
C ILE A 195 -35.35 -3.97 -6.91
N PRO A 196 -35.77 -2.69 -6.96
CA PRO A 196 -35.91 -1.98 -8.22
C PRO A 196 -34.60 -1.88 -9.03
N GLU A 197 -34.68 -1.91 -10.37
CA GLU A 197 -33.51 -1.95 -11.27
C GLU A 197 -32.48 -0.84 -11.05
N LYS A 198 -32.87 0.33 -10.54
CA LYS A 198 -31.93 1.44 -10.35
C LYS A 198 -31.18 1.41 -9.02
N VAL A 199 -31.49 0.45 -8.15
CA VAL A 199 -30.84 0.31 -6.85
C VAL A 199 -29.50 -0.40 -7.05
N THR A 200 -28.45 0.15 -6.43
CA THR A 200 -27.09 -0.42 -6.50
C THR A 200 -26.53 -0.84 -5.15
N GLY A 201 -27.23 -0.54 -4.05
CA GLY A 201 -26.92 -1.06 -2.73
C GLY A 201 -28.10 -0.89 -1.76
N GLN A 202 -28.08 -1.62 -0.64
CA GLN A 202 -29.11 -1.59 0.39
C GLN A 202 -28.49 -1.19 1.74
N ILE A 203 -29.23 -0.39 2.52
CA ILE A 203 -28.83 0.02 3.87
C ILE A 203 -30.01 -0.22 4.80
N ALA A 204 -29.76 -0.85 5.95
CA ALA A 204 -30.79 -1.21 6.91
C ALA A 204 -31.87 -2.17 6.36
N VAL A 205 -31.43 -3.08 5.50
CA VAL A 205 -32.16 -4.25 5.02
C VAL A 205 -31.17 -5.41 5.07
N PRO A 206 -31.54 -6.59 5.62
CA PRO A 206 -32.80 -6.92 6.27
C PRO A 206 -32.99 -6.21 7.63
N PHE A 207 -34.19 -6.29 8.21
CA PHE A 207 -34.49 -5.74 9.53
C PHE A 207 -35.48 -6.58 10.35
N GLY A 208 -35.40 -6.45 11.67
CA GLY A 208 -36.26 -7.15 12.62
C GLY A 208 -37.27 -6.23 13.32
N LEU A 209 -38.46 -6.74 13.60
CA LEU A 209 -39.52 -6.03 14.35
C LEU A 209 -40.04 -6.88 15.52
N THR A 210 -40.44 -6.21 16.59
CA THR A 210 -41.25 -6.79 17.68
C THR A 210 -42.50 -5.93 17.81
N LEU A 211 -43.68 -6.54 17.73
CA LEU A 211 -44.97 -5.82 17.70
C LEU A 211 -45.95 -6.41 18.72
N PRO A 212 -46.80 -5.60 19.36
CA PRO A 212 -46.80 -4.13 19.34
C PRO A 212 -45.72 -3.57 20.27
N LEU A 213 -45.11 -2.44 19.88
CA LEU A 213 -44.18 -1.69 20.74
C LEU A 213 -44.97 -0.74 21.66
N THR A 214 -44.41 -0.41 22.82
CA THR A 214 -44.90 0.73 23.61
C THR A 214 -44.21 2.02 23.19
N ASN A 215 -44.84 3.18 23.44
CA ASN A 215 -44.27 4.48 23.11
C ASN A 215 -42.89 4.67 23.78
N PRO A 216 -41.80 4.87 23.02
CA PRO A 216 -40.44 4.91 23.59
C PRO A 216 -40.08 6.26 24.21
N VAL A 217 -40.87 7.30 23.93
CA VAL A 217 -40.71 8.66 24.42
C VAL A 217 -42.02 9.18 24.98
N ASP A 218 -41.96 10.24 25.78
CA ASP A 218 -43.15 10.97 26.22
C ASP A 218 -43.87 11.58 25.00
N VAL A 219 -45.20 11.43 24.96
CA VAL A 219 -46.08 12.00 23.92
C VAL A 219 -47.14 12.81 24.64
N ASP A 220 -46.98 14.13 24.64
CA ASP A 220 -47.78 15.05 25.45
C ASP A 220 -47.80 14.64 26.95
N ASP A 221 -48.97 14.28 27.48
CA ASP A 221 -49.19 13.78 28.84
C ASP A 221 -48.98 12.26 29.00
N VAL A 222 -48.77 11.52 27.90
CA VAL A 222 -48.52 10.08 27.92
C VAL A 222 -47.03 9.82 28.14
N LYS A 223 -46.68 9.26 29.31
CA LYS A 223 -45.29 8.90 29.63
C LYS A 223 -44.77 7.72 28.80
N ALA A 224 -43.46 7.69 28.54
CA ALA A 224 -42.79 6.57 27.88
C ALA A 224 -43.17 5.21 28.52
N GLY A 225 -43.46 4.22 27.66
CA GLY A 225 -43.80 2.85 28.06
C GLY A 225 -45.24 2.67 28.59
N LYS A 226 -46.13 3.66 28.44
CA LYS A 226 -47.50 3.61 29.01
C LYS A 226 -48.57 3.19 28.02
N GLN A 227 -48.40 3.48 26.74
CA GLN A 227 -49.35 3.15 25.68
C GLN A 227 -48.67 2.38 24.56
N TYR A 228 -49.46 1.65 23.79
CA TYR A 228 -49.00 0.86 22.65
C TYR A 228 -49.02 1.70 21.37
N LEU A 229 -48.02 1.53 20.53
CA LEU A 229 -48.00 2.01 19.16
C LEU A 229 -48.98 1.14 18.35
N LYS A 230 -50.06 1.73 17.85
CA LYS A 230 -50.95 1.07 16.86
C LYS A 230 -50.53 1.36 15.42
N THR A 231 -49.71 2.39 15.22
CA THR A 231 -49.13 2.75 13.92
C THR A 231 -47.62 2.98 14.06
N LEU A 232 -46.83 2.31 13.22
CA LEU A 232 -45.37 2.35 13.19
C LEU A 232 -44.88 2.83 11.82
N TYR A 233 -43.88 3.71 11.80
CA TYR A 233 -43.24 4.18 10.57
C TYR A 233 -41.80 3.68 10.50
N ILE A 234 -41.43 3.02 9.39
CA ILE A 234 -40.08 2.51 9.16
C ILE A 234 -39.51 3.00 7.84
N TYR A 235 -38.18 3.19 7.80
CA TYR A 235 -37.48 3.83 6.67
C TYR A 235 -36.29 2.99 6.19
N PRO A 236 -36.51 1.86 5.49
CA PRO A 236 -35.44 1.11 4.84
C PRO A 236 -34.87 1.88 3.64
N LYS A 237 -33.57 1.76 3.39
CA LYS A 237 -32.82 2.68 2.50
C LYS A 237 -32.09 1.94 1.40
N ASN A 238 -31.92 2.57 0.26
CA ASN A 238 -31.16 2.07 -0.88
C ASN A 238 -30.19 3.14 -1.38
N LEU A 239 -29.16 2.71 -2.08
CA LEU A 239 -28.28 3.56 -2.86
C LEU A 239 -28.60 3.37 -4.35
N GLN A 240 -28.47 4.43 -5.11
CA GLN A 240 -28.45 4.41 -6.57
C GLN A 240 -27.18 5.14 -7.01
N THR A 241 -26.07 4.43 -7.04
CA THR A 241 -24.79 4.98 -7.46
C THR A 241 -24.23 4.21 -8.64
N ASP A 242 -23.72 4.95 -9.61
CA ASP A 242 -22.86 4.52 -10.72
C ASP A 242 -21.38 4.63 -10.37
N LYS A 243 -21.04 5.08 -9.15
CA LYS A 243 -19.66 5.28 -8.73
C LYS A 243 -18.96 3.96 -8.51
N VAL A 244 -17.88 3.78 -9.27
CA VAL A 244 -16.89 2.74 -9.04
C VAL A 244 -16.09 3.07 -7.79
N LYS A 245 -15.66 2.04 -7.07
CA LYS A 245 -14.69 2.18 -5.96
C LYS A 245 -13.43 1.42 -6.31
N ILE A 246 -12.28 1.97 -5.96
CA ILE A 246 -10.99 1.32 -6.17
C ILE A 246 -10.08 1.61 -4.98
N ASP A 247 -9.21 0.68 -4.64
CA ASP A 247 -8.01 0.96 -3.85
C ASP A 247 -6.89 -0.02 -4.21
N LYS A 248 -5.64 0.33 -3.90
CA LYS A 248 -4.44 -0.48 -4.13
C LYS A 248 -3.42 -0.25 -3.03
N ASN A 249 -2.84 -1.30 -2.48
CA ASN A 249 -1.75 -1.17 -1.50
C ASN A 249 -0.74 -2.31 -1.69
N HIS A 250 0.29 -2.34 -0.85
CA HIS A 250 1.10 -3.54 -0.69
C HIS A 250 0.23 -4.67 -0.13
N ALA A 251 0.41 -5.88 -0.67
CA ALA A 251 -0.31 -7.05 -0.18
C ALA A 251 0.10 -7.39 1.26
N THR A 252 -0.80 -8.06 1.97
CA THR A 252 -0.45 -8.68 3.27
C THR A 252 0.57 -9.79 3.01
N TYR A 253 1.69 -9.77 3.73
CA TYR A 253 2.86 -10.59 3.40
C TYR A 253 2.76 -12.01 3.96
N ASP A 254 3.02 -13.06 3.15
CA ASP A 254 3.70 -14.27 3.65
C ASP A 254 4.38 -15.14 2.57
N ALA A 255 5.57 -15.66 2.90
CA ALA A 255 5.97 -17.02 2.49
C ALA A 255 6.83 -17.79 3.51
N ASP A 256 7.10 -17.29 4.72
CA ASP A 256 7.53 -18.03 5.94
C ASP A 256 7.71 -17.06 7.14
N SER A 257 6.68 -16.21 7.32
CA SER A 257 6.29 -15.16 8.29
C SER A 257 6.69 -13.67 8.09
N LYS A 258 7.46 -13.28 7.06
CA LYS A 258 8.22 -11.99 7.05
C LYS A 258 7.45 -10.68 6.79
N LYS A 259 6.85 -10.12 7.83
CA LYS A 259 6.26 -8.76 7.85
C LYS A 259 7.12 -7.69 7.14
N TRP A 260 6.44 -6.78 6.45
CA TRP A 260 7.09 -5.63 5.81
C TRP A 260 7.78 -4.72 6.84
N LYS A 261 8.90 -4.14 6.43
CA LYS A 261 9.53 -3.02 7.14
C LYS A 261 9.37 -1.74 6.34
N ASP A 262 9.19 -0.63 7.04
CA ASP A 262 9.22 0.69 6.45
C ASP A 262 10.65 1.12 6.10
N GLN A 263 10.77 2.30 5.48
CA GLN A 263 12.07 2.86 5.07
C GLN A 263 13.04 3.14 6.24
N ASN A 264 12.59 3.04 7.49
CA ASN A 264 13.41 3.18 8.69
C ASN A 264 13.76 1.85 9.34
N GLY A 265 13.32 0.73 8.77
CA GLY A 265 13.52 -0.62 9.29
C GLY A 265 12.50 -1.02 10.37
N LYS A 266 11.42 -0.26 10.55
CA LYS A 266 10.35 -0.57 11.50
C LYS A 266 9.29 -1.43 10.84
N GLU A 267 8.81 -2.45 11.54
CA GLU A 267 7.70 -3.29 11.09
C GLU A 267 6.43 -2.47 10.78
N ILE A 268 5.80 -2.76 9.64
CA ILE A 268 4.52 -2.18 9.22
C ILE A 268 3.38 -3.05 9.77
N ALA A 269 2.36 -2.41 10.34
CA ALA A 269 1.20 -3.13 10.86
C ALA A 269 0.27 -3.59 9.73
N ASP A 270 -0.37 -4.76 9.89
CA ASP A 270 -1.30 -5.33 8.90
C ASP A 270 -2.44 -4.37 8.53
N ALA A 271 -2.89 -3.54 9.47
CA ALA A 271 -3.93 -2.54 9.21
C ALA A 271 -3.50 -1.46 8.21
N ASP A 272 -2.20 -1.25 7.98
CA ASP A 272 -1.65 -0.31 7.00
C ASP A 272 -1.37 -0.97 5.62
N LEU A 273 -1.66 -2.27 5.49
CA LEU A 273 -1.49 -3.08 4.28
C LEU A 273 -2.85 -3.51 3.71
N GLY A 274 -2.85 -4.05 2.49
CA GLY A 274 -4.04 -4.49 1.77
C GLY A 274 -4.88 -3.33 1.24
N ALA A 275 -5.67 -3.60 0.21
CA ALA A 275 -6.55 -2.60 -0.38
C ALA A 275 -7.79 -2.37 0.52
N ASP A 276 -8.07 -1.11 0.83
CA ASP A 276 -9.24 -0.66 1.60
C ASP A 276 -9.82 0.60 0.96
N TYR A 277 -11.07 0.52 0.48
CA TYR A 277 -11.77 1.66 -0.12
C TYR A 277 -11.83 2.90 0.80
N LYS A 278 -11.80 2.71 2.12
CA LYS A 278 -11.76 3.82 3.09
C LYS A 278 -10.45 4.60 3.03
N LYS A 279 -9.38 3.95 2.56
CA LYS A 279 -8.01 4.47 2.46
C LYS A 279 -7.61 4.87 1.04
N TYR A 280 -8.58 4.94 0.11
CA TYR A 280 -8.36 5.27 -1.31
C TYR A 280 -7.39 6.44 -1.57
N GLN A 281 -7.51 7.52 -0.78
CA GLN A 281 -6.62 8.70 -0.87
C GLN A 281 -5.73 8.91 0.37
N GLU A 282 -5.64 7.94 1.27
CA GLU A 282 -4.71 8.01 2.40
C GLU A 282 -3.28 7.72 1.94
N ALA A 283 -2.29 8.38 2.54
CA ALA A 283 -0.89 8.11 2.25
C ALA A 283 -0.50 6.69 2.69
N LYS A 284 0.02 5.90 1.75
CA LYS A 284 0.47 4.51 1.99
C LYS A 284 1.89 4.46 2.53
N LYS A 285 2.19 3.42 3.30
CA LYS A 285 3.53 3.22 3.84
C LYS A 285 4.49 2.82 2.72
N THR A 286 5.69 3.37 2.75
CA THR A 286 6.79 2.92 1.89
C THR A 286 7.36 1.63 2.49
N VAL A 287 7.49 0.58 1.68
CA VAL A 287 8.17 -0.65 2.07
C VAL A 287 9.65 -0.58 1.71
N SER A 288 10.50 -1.10 2.58
CA SER A 288 11.91 -1.29 2.30
C SER A 288 12.14 -2.68 1.72
N ALA A 289 12.74 -2.75 0.54
CA ALA A 289 13.01 -3.99 -0.18
C ALA A 289 14.44 -3.97 -0.73
N GLN A 290 15.14 -5.11 -0.72
CA GLN A 290 16.46 -5.24 -1.34
C GLN A 290 16.34 -5.57 -2.83
N LEU A 291 17.43 -5.50 -3.57
CA LEU A 291 17.48 -5.90 -4.97
C LEU A 291 17.00 -7.36 -5.18
N ASP A 292 16.16 -7.58 -6.20
CA ASP A 292 15.47 -8.83 -6.54
C ASP A 292 14.48 -9.34 -5.47
N GLU A 293 14.25 -8.57 -4.40
CA GLU A 293 13.18 -8.88 -3.45
C GLU A 293 11.81 -8.64 -4.09
N ASN A 294 10.91 -9.59 -3.85
CA ASN A 294 9.57 -9.54 -4.39
C ASN A 294 8.68 -8.57 -3.60
N VAL A 295 7.93 -7.73 -4.30
CA VAL A 295 7.01 -6.73 -3.78
C VAL A 295 5.60 -7.05 -4.29
N PRO A 296 4.81 -7.86 -3.56
CA PRO A 296 3.42 -8.14 -3.92
C PRO A 296 2.48 -6.97 -3.64
N TYR A 297 1.52 -6.78 -4.54
CA TYR A 297 0.49 -5.76 -4.47
C TYR A 297 -0.90 -6.40 -4.38
N ASP A 298 -1.78 -5.72 -3.67
CA ASP A 298 -3.20 -6.05 -3.54
C ASP A 298 -4.00 -4.83 -4.01
N SER A 299 -4.90 -5.04 -4.96
CA SER A 299 -5.77 -3.99 -5.49
C SER A 299 -7.15 -4.55 -5.70
N LYS A 300 -8.18 -3.71 -5.54
CA LYS A 300 -9.56 -4.12 -5.77
C LYS A 300 -10.40 -3.00 -6.34
N THR A 301 -11.32 -3.36 -7.23
CA THR A 301 -12.27 -2.45 -7.87
C THR A 301 -13.69 -2.99 -7.79
N GLU A 302 -14.62 -2.26 -7.17
CA GLU A 302 -16.05 -2.62 -7.11
C GLU A 302 -16.80 -1.82 -8.18
N ILE A 303 -17.38 -2.54 -9.15
CA ILE A 303 -18.29 -2.00 -10.16
C ILE A 303 -19.72 -2.17 -9.63
N PRO A 304 -20.51 -1.09 -9.48
CA PRO A 304 -21.83 -1.19 -8.87
C PRO A 304 -22.84 -1.92 -9.77
N ARG A 305 -23.90 -2.46 -9.15
CA ARG A 305 -25.02 -3.08 -9.87
C ARG A 305 -25.56 -2.14 -10.95
N ASN A 306 -25.91 -2.68 -12.11
CA ASN A 306 -26.44 -1.97 -13.27
C ASN A 306 -25.53 -0.85 -13.80
N TYR A 307 -24.22 -0.93 -13.54
CA TYR A 307 -23.23 -0.07 -14.16
C TYR A 307 -23.30 -0.19 -15.69
N LYS A 308 -23.36 0.97 -16.36
CA LYS A 308 -23.46 1.03 -17.82
C LYS A 308 -22.11 1.41 -18.40
N PHE A 309 -21.62 0.58 -19.31
CA PHE A 309 -20.36 0.81 -20.00
C PHE A 309 -20.43 0.25 -21.42
N GLU A 310 -19.66 0.84 -22.32
CA GLU A 310 -19.28 0.19 -23.58
C GLU A 310 -17.86 -0.38 -23.46
N THR A 311 -16.96 0.38 -22.83
CA THR A 311 -15.62 -0.05 -22.44
C THR A 311 -15.26 0.55 -21.09
N PHE A 312 -14.49 -0.16 -20.28
CA PHE A 312 -13.68 0.40 -19.20
C PHE A 312 -12.31 -0.26 -19.16
N SER A 313 -11.36 0.35 -18.47
CA SER A 313 -9.99 -0.14 -18.40
C SER A 313 -9.33 0.08 -17.05
N TRP A 314 -8.29 -0.71 -16.81
CA TRP A 314 -7.28 -0.46 -15.78
C TRP A 314 -5.92 -0.29 -16.44
N GLN A 315 -5.19 0.72 -16.02
CA GLN A 315 -3.80 0.92 -16.41
C GLN A 315 -2.92 0.87 -15.16
N ASP A 316 -2.00 -0.09 -15.13
CA ASP A 316 -0.99 -0.23 -14.09
C ASP A 316 0.40 0.15 -14.65
N VAL A 317 1.05 1.12 -14.01
CA VAL A 317 2.36 1.63 -14.43
C VAL A 317 3.29 1.71 -13.21
N MET A 318 4.45 1.08 -13.35
CA MET A 318 5.48 0.98 -12.32
C MET A 318 6.65 1.91 -12.62
N GLY A 319 7.30 2.40 -11.57
CA GLY A 319 8.55 3.15 -11.68
C GLY A 319 9.70 2.32 -12.25
N GLU A 320 10.75 3.00 -12.69
CA GLU A 320 11.92 2.43 -13.35
C GLU A 320 12.63 1.34 -12.53
N GLY A 321 12.59 1.46 -11.20
CA GLY A 321 13.23 0.55 -10.26
C GLY A 321 12.43 -0.70 -9.91
N LEU A 322 11.25 -0.90 -10.51
CA LEU A 322 10.41 -2.08 -10.33
C LEU A 322 10.26 -2.84 -11.64
N THR A 323 10.44 -4.16 -11.61
CA THR A 323 10.17 -5.06 -12.72
C THR A 323 8.97 -5.93 -12.41
N TYR A 324 7.89 -5.77 -13.17
CA TYR A 324 6.68 -6.58 -13.08
C TYR A 324 6.99 -8.06 -13.36
N ASN A 325 6.56 -8.97 -12.48
CA ASN A 325 6.84 -10.40 -12.59
C ASN A 325 5.97 -11.15 -13.62
N LYS A 326 5.00 -10.47 -14.24
CA LYS A 326 4.06 -11.07 -15.20
C LYS A 326 3.20 -12.17 -14.58
N ASP A 327 2.85 -11.98 -13.31
CA ASP A 327 2.12 -12.90 -12.46
C ASP A 327 0.70 -12.40 -12.09
N LEU A 328 0.13 -11.51 -12.91
CA LEU A 328 -1.21 -10.97 -12.68
C LEU A 328 -2.26 -12.07 -12.63
N LYS A 329 -3.00 -12.06 -11.52
CA LYS A 329 -4.24 -12.78 -11.33
C LYS A 329 -5.34 -11.79 -10.97
N VAL A 330 -6.45 -11.87 -11.69
CA VAL A 330 -7.68 -11.13 -11.40
C VAL A 330 -8.79 -12.12 -11.10
N THR A 331 -9.37 -12.02 -9.92
CA THR A 331 -10.60 -12.76 -9.57
C THR A 331 -11.77 -11.81 -9.41
N ILE A 332 -12.99 -12.32 -9.60
CA ILE A 332 -14.22 -11.57 -9.41
C ILE A 332 -15.13 -12.22 -8.36
N ASP A 333 -15.77 -11.37 -7.57
CA ASP A 333 -16.88 -11.72 -6.71
C ASP A 333 -18.16 -11.13 -7.31
N TYR A 334 -19.22 -11.91 -7.41
CA TYR A 334 -20.48 -11.48 -8.00
C TYR A 334 -21.68 -12.30 -7.53
N THR A 335 -22.89 -11.85 -7.91
CA THR A 335 -24.14 -12.59 -7.68
C THR A 335 -24.68 -13.12 -9.00
N LYS A 336 -25.03 -14.40 -9.04
CA LYS A 336 -25.76 -15.01 -10.17
C LYS A 336 -27.12 -15.52 -9.72
N ILE A 337 -28.01 -15.67 -10.69
CA ILE A 337 -29.27 -16.40 -10.51
C ILE A 337 -29.07 -17.80 -11.10
N ASN A 338 -29.23 -18.85 -10.30
CA ASN A 338 -29.13 -20.22 -10.81
C ASN A 338 -30.42 -20.65 -11.54
N ASP A 339 -30.43 -21.86 -12.10
CA ASP A 339 -31.54 -22.41 -12.89
C ASP A 339 -32.90 -22.47 -12.15
N GLN A 340 -32.88 -22.36 -10.81
CA GLN A 340 -34.06 -22.40 -9.95
C GLN A 340 -34.58 -20.99 -9.59
N GLY A 341 -33.96 -19.93 -10.13
CA GLY A 341 -34.32 -18.54 -9.82
C GLY A 341 -33.75 -18.03 -8.49
N VAL A 342 -32.69 -18.68 -8.00
CA VAL A 342 -32.06 -18.49 -6.69
C VAL A 342 -30.81 -17.62 -6.81
N GLU A 343 -30.65 -16.65 -5.90
CA GLU A 343 -29.46 -15.80 -5.82
C GLU A 343 -28.30 -16.56 -5.16
N GLU A 344 -27.16 -16.67 -5.86
CA GLU A 344 -25.95 -17.32 -5.38
C GLU A 344 -24.78 -16.33 -5.44
N LYS A 345 -24.11 -16.10 -4.30
CA LYS A 345 -22.85 -15.35 -4.25
C LYS A 345 -21.71 -16.27 -4.67
N VAL A 346 -20.95 -15.83 -5.67
CA VAL A 346 -19.73 -16.47 -6.13
C VAL A 346 -18.57 -15.58 -5.72
N GLU A 347 -17.58 -16.16 -5.06
CA GLU A 347 -16.38 -15.47 -4.60
C GLU A 347 -15.13 -16.10 -5.23
N GLY A 348 -14.19 -15.27 -5.66
CA GLY A 348 -12.88 -15.71 -6.14
C GLY A 348 -12.89 -16.40 -7.51
N GLU A 349 -13.90 -16.18 -8.35
CA GLU A 349 -13.90 -16.75 -9.71
C GLU A 349 -12.80 -16.10 -10.55
N VAL A 350 -12.03 -16.91 -11.26
CA VAL A 350 -10.92 -16.40 -12.09
C VAL A 350 -11.48 -15.65 -13.29
N PHE A 351 -11.11 -14.37 -13.40
CA PHE A 351 -11.39 -13.54 -14.58
C PHE A 351 -10.16 -13.44 -15.50
N ILE A 352 -8.97 -13.27 -14.91
CA ILE A 352 -7.68 -13.28 -15.63
C ILE A 352 -6.67 -14.09 -14.82
N ASP A 353 -5.95 -15.00 -15.45
CA ASP A 353 -4.74 -15.65 -14.92
C ASP A 353 -3.83 -16.06 -16.08
N GLU A 354 -2.75 -16.80 -15.82
CA GLU A 354 -1.81 -17.26 -16.85
C GLU A 354 -2.43 -18.02 -18.04
N THR A 355 -3.66 -18.56 -17.90
CA THR A 355 -4.36 -19.33 -18.94
C THR A 355 -5.70 -18.72 -19.40
N THR A 356 -6.32 -17.89 -18.57
CA THR A 356 -7.69 -17.39 -18.73
C THR A 356 -7.69 -15.86 -18.87
N GLY A 357 -8.57 -15.31 -19.70
CA GLY A 357 -8.78 -13.86 -19.78
C GLY A 357 -7.62 -13.05 -20.35
N GLN A 358 -6.60 -13.68 -20.92
CA GLN A 358 -5.43 -13.02 -21.51
C GLN A 358 -5.79 -12.04 -22.64
N ASN A 359 -6.92 -12.24 -23.31
CA ASN A 359 -7.45 -11.34 -24.34
C ASN A 359 -7.84 -9.95 -23.80
N PHE A 360 -8.08 -9.81 -22.49
CA PHE A 360 -8.36 -8.51 -21.88
C PHE A 360 -7.09 -7.69 -21.62
N ILE A 361 -5.90 -8.31 -21.60
CA ILE A 361 -4.63 -7.61 -21.40
C ILE A 361 -4.16 -7.02 -22.73
N THR A 362 -4.21 -5.69 -22.85
CA THR A 362 -3.85 -4.95 -24.08
C THR A 362 -2.41 -4.43 -24.06
N ARG A 363 -1.80 -4.32 -22.87
CA ARG A 363 -0.37 -4.04 -22.66
C ARG A 363 0.14 -4.93 -21.53
N SER A 364 1.33 -5.51 -21.70
CA SER A 364 2.04 -6.23 -20.65
C SER A 364 3.54 -6.12 -20.93
N ASN A 365 4.25 -5.33 -20.12
CA ASN A 365 5.68 -5.11 -20.27
C ASN A 365 6.38 -5.25 -18.90
N ASP A 366 7.65 -4.89 -18.80
CA ASP A 366 8.40 -5.07 -17.56
C ASP A 366 8.02 -4.02 -16.48
N ASN A 367 7.19 -3.02 -16.79
CA ASN A 367 6.78 -1.96 -15.87
C ASN A 367 5.25 -1.83 -15.76
N GLY A 368 4.50 -2.91 -15.96
CA GLY A 368 3.06 -2.98 -15.68
C GLY A 368 2.23 -3.54 -16.83
N PHE A 369 0.94 -3.20 -16.82
CA PHE A 369 -0.04 -3.77 -17.73
C PHE A 369 -1.24 -2.83 -17.94
N ASP A 370 -1.93 -2.98 -19.08
CA ASP A 370 -3.23 -2.37 -19.33
C ASP A 370 -4.26 -3.48 -19.57
N ILE A 371 -5.44 -3.35 -18.96
CA ILE A 371 -6.58 -4.25 -19.11
C ILE A 371 -7.73 -3.46 -19.71
N THR A 372 -8.33 -3.96 -20.77
CA THR A 372 -9.52 -3.36 -21.41
C THR A 372 -10.65 -4.37 -21.39
N VAL A 373 -11.81 -3.99 -20.86
CA VAL A 373 -13.04 -4.79 -20.90
C VAL A 373 -14.07 -4.09 -21.75
N LYS A 374 -14.49 -4.74 -22.84
CA LYS A 374 -15.55 -4.25 -23.72
C LYS A 374 -16.83 -5.02 -23.44
N LYS A 375 -17.96 -4.32 -23.43
CA LYS A 375 -19.29 -4.90 -23.19
C LYS A 375 -19.58 -6.10 -24.10
N ALA A 376 -19.19 -6.01 -25.37
CA ALA A 376 -19.40 -7.08 -26.35
C ALA A 376 -18.70 -8.41 -25.97
N ASP A 377 -17.60 -8.34 -25.22
CA ASP A 377 -16.81 -9.53 -24.82
C ASP A 377 -17.37 -10.19 -23.55
N VAL A 378 -18.26 -9.50 -22.82
CA VAL A 378 -18.75 -9.92 -21.49
C VAL A 378 -20.27 -9.79 -21.33
N GLU A 379 -21.01 -9.78 -22.45
CA GLU A 379 -22.47 -9.57 -22.47
C GLU A 379 -23.25 -10.67 -21.72
N THR A 380 -22.78 -11.92 -21.80
CA THR A 380 -23.40 -13.08 -21.13
C THR A 380 -22.82 -13.40 -19.76
N THR A 381 -21.79 -12.67 -19.33
CA THR A 381 -21.11 -12.85 -18.05
C THR A 381 -21.23 -11.59 -17.21
N LEU A 382 -20.24 -10.69 -17.27
CA LEU A 382 -20.17 -9.51 -16.42
C LEU A 382 -21.43 -8.64 -16.49
N VAL A 383 -21.97 -8.42 -17.69
CA VAL A 383 -23.19 -7.62 -17.86
C VAL A 383 -24.39 -8.29 -17.19
N GLU A 384 -24.48 -9.62 -17.20
CA GLU A 384 -25.54 -10.37 -16.50
C GLU A 384 -25.34 -10.31 -14.98
N TYR A 385 -24.10 -10.49 -14.51
CA TYR A 385 -23.76 -10.41 -13.10
C TYR A 385 -24.09 -9.04 -12.51
N LEU A 386 -23.79 -7.96 -13.25
CA LEU A 386 -24.11 -6.60 -12.86
C LEU A 386 -25.61 -6.33 -12.78
N LYS A 387 -26.49 -7.11 -13.42
CA LYS A 387 -27.95 -6.99 -13.21
C LYS A 387 -28.39 -7.48 -11.83
N ASN A 388 -27.64 -8.42 -11.27
CA ASN A 388 -27.97 -9.12 -10.03
C ASN A 388 -27.31 -8.48 -8.81
N GLY A 389 -26.11 -7.91 -8.97
CA GLY A 389 -25.40 -7.26 -7.87
C GLY A 389 -24.17 -6.48 -8.33
N PRO A 390 -23.41 -5.86 -7.40
CA PRO A 390 -22.09 -5.35 -7.72
C PRO A 390 -21.15 -6.50 -8.10
N VAL A 391 -20.12 -6.18 -8.88
CA VAL A 391 -19.02 -7.10 -9.19
C VAL A 391 -17.73 -6.50 -8.66
N THR A 392 -17.02 -7.26 -7.84
CA THR A 392 -15.74 -6.82 -7.26
C THR A 392 -14.60 -7.57 -7.93
N PHE A 393 -13.71 -6.83 -8.59
CA PHE A 393 -12.45 -7.34 -9.13
C PHE A 393 -11.36 -7.25 -8.07
N HIS A 394 -10.63 -8.33 -7.85
CA HIS A 394 -9.45 -8.40 -6.98
C HIS A 394 -8.22 -8.72 -7.83
N PHE A 395 -7.18 -7.91 -7.69
CA PHE A 395 -5.95 -7.98 -8.46
C PHE A 395 -4.82 -8.37 -7.54
N SER A 396 -4.14 -9.48 -7.86
CA SER A 396 -2.93 -9.95 -7.19
C SER A 396 -1.82 -10.06 -8.21
N TYR A 397 -0.70 -9.39 -7.95
CA TYR A 397 0.49 -9.39 -8.79
C TYR A 397 1.68 -8.89 -7.99
N SER A 398 2.88 -9.07 -8.52
CA SER A 398 4.09 -8.62 -7.83
C SER A 398 5.13 -8.04 -8.78
N ALA A 399 6.05 -7.28 -8.20
CA ALA A 399 7.20 -6.74 -8.91
C ALA A 399 8.47 -6.93 -8.09
N LYS A 400 9.61 -6.98 -8.76
CA LYS A 400 10.92 -7.08 -8.12
C LYS A 400 11.64 -5.75 -8.17
N MET A 401 12.34 -5.40 -7.09
CA MET A 401 13.30 -4.30 -7.11
C MET A 401 14.43 -4.63 -8.09
N ASN A 402 14.72 -3.72 -9.01
CA ASN A 402 15.74 -3.90 -10.03
C ASN A 402 16.87 -2.87 -9.88
N ASN A 403 17.87 -2.94 -10.76
CA ASN A 403 19.09 -2.15 -10.66
C ASN A 403 18.96 -0.71 -11.20
N ASN A 404 17.81 -0.34 -11.77
CA ASN A 404 17.49 1.03 -12.17
C ASN A 404 16.89 1.84 -11.01
N ALA A 405 16.62 1.22 -9.85
CA ALA A 405 16.24 1.98 -8.67
C ALA A 405 17.39 2.89 -8.21
N VAL A 406 17.05 4.10 -7.77
CA VAL A 406 18.00 5.04 -7.14
C VAL A 406 17.90 4.93 -5.62
N VAL A 407 19.04 4.98 -4.93
CA VAL A 407 19.09 4.83 -3.46
C VAL A 407 18.21 5.87 -2.80
N ASP A 408 17.36 5.42 -1.85
CA ASP A 408 16.42 6.27 -1.10
C ASP A 408 15.38 7.01 -1.99
N LYS A 409 15.25 6.65 -3.28
CA LYS A 409 14.16 7.09 -4.16
C LYS A 409 13.00 6.10 -4.08
N PRO A 410 11.81 6.53 -3.62
CA PRO A 410 10.60 5.72 -3.70
C PRO A 410 10.26 5.34 -5.13
N GLN A 411 10.13 4.04 -5.38
CA GLN A 411 9.59 3.46 -6.60
C GLN A 411 8.08 3.35 -6.47
N LEU A 412 7.40 3.77 -7.52
CA LEU A 412 5.95 3.96 -7.54
C LEU A 412 5.28 2.79 -8.24
N ASN A 413 4.07 2.46 -7.80
CA ASN A 413 3.20 1.55 -8.55
C ASN A 413 1.78 2.11 -8.60
N SER A 414 1.37 2.68 -9.73
CA SER A 414 0.07 3.34 -9.91
C SER A 414 -0.88 2.46 -10.69
N ILE A 415 -2.10 2.26 -10.19
CA ILE A 415 -3.22 1.72 -10.97
C ILE A 415 -4.23 2.84 -11.20
N THR A 416 -4.79 2.94 -12.40
CA THR A 416 -5.83 3.91 -12.76
C THR A 416 -7.00 3.16 -13.38
N PHE A 417 -8.21 3.38 -12.89
CA PHE A 417 -9.44 2.93 -13.54
C PHE A 417 -10.00 4.07 -14.40
N THR A 418 -10.37 3.76 -15.64
CA THR A 418 -10.94 4.74 -16.58
C THR A 418 -12.19 4.17 -17.26
N PRO A 419 -13.32 4.89 -17.28
CA PRO A 419 -14.46 4.59 -18.14
C PRO A 419 -14.10 4.86 -19.61
N GLY A 420 -13.44 3.91 -20.24
CA GLY A 420 -13.00 4.00 -21.63
C GLY A 420 -11.78 3.13 -21.89
N GLU A 421 -11.15 3.37 -23.04
CA GLU A 421 -9.86 2.78 -23.38
C GLU A 421 -8.74 3.36 -22.50
N PRO A 422 -7.68 2.59 -22.20
CA PRO A 422 -6.56 3.08 -21.41
C PRO A 422 -5.80 4.17 -22.17
N ASN A 423 -5.23 5.10 -21.42
CA ASN A 423 -4.45 6.15 -22.03
C ASN A 423 -3.02 5.70 -22.34
N GLY A 424 -2.70 5.55 -23.63
CA GLY A 424 -1.39 5.05 -24.08
C GLY A 424 -0.18 5.97 -23.81
N GLY A 425 -0.40 7.19 -23.30
CA GLY A 425 0.66 8.20 -23.17
C GLY A 425 0.97 8.94 -24.48
N GLY A 426 1.80 9.97 -24.38
CA GLY A 426 2.23 10.81 -25.50
C GLY A 426 3.64 10.49 -25.95
N LYS A 427 3.81 10.12 -27.22
CA LYS A 427 5.13 9.98 -27.83
C LYS A 427 5.80 11.34 -28.04
N VAL A 428 7.09 11.46 -27.74
CA VAL A 428 7.88 12.68 -27.88
C VAL A 428 9.36 12.32 -28.09
N THR A 429 10.10 13.15 -28.84
CA THR A 429 11.53 12.96 -29.06
C THR A 429 12.31 13.91 -28.16
N SER A 430 13.31 13.42 -27.42
CA SER A 430 14.20 14.28 -26.62
C SER A 430 14.98 15.26 -27.50
N GLY A 431 15.29 16.44 -26.94
CA GLY A 431 16.12 17.45 -27.61
C GLY A 431 17.59 17.07 -27.70
N GLU A 432 18.36 17.85 -28.46
CA GLU A 432 19.83 17.78 -28.47
C GLU A 432 20.43 18.07 -27.08
N ASP A 433 19.68 18.78 -26.24
CA ASP A 433 20.02 19.09 -24.84
C ASP A 433 19.60 17.97 -23.86
N GLU A 434 19.38 16.75 -24.36
CA GLU A 434 19.13 15.56 -23.53
C GLU A 434 17.86 15.68 -22.67
N SER A 435 16.80 16.29 -23.24
CA SER A 435 15.64 16.69 -22.45
C SER A 435 14.27 16.55 -23.12
N ILE A 436 13.23 16.43 -22.29
CA ILE A 436 11.82 16.53 -22.68
C ILE A 436 11.14 17.55 -21.77
N THR A 437 10.45 18.53 -22.35
CA THR A 437 9.65 19.51 -21.60
C THR A 437 8.18 19.08 -21.57
N VAL A 438 7.56 19.07 -20.39
CA VAL A 438 6.13 18.80 -20.21
C VAL A 438 5.40 20.10 -19.91
N THR A 439 4.44 20.44 -20.77
CA THR A 439 3.56 21.60 -20.59
C THR A 439 2.13 21.14 -20.32
N LYS A 440 1.37 21.94 -19.57
CA LYS A 440 0.10 21.52 -19.00
C LYS A 440 -1.03 22.51 -19.22
N THR A 441 -2.16 21.99 -19.66
CA THR A 441 -3.45 22.69 -19.67
C THR A 441 -4.52 21.85 -18.98
N TRP A 442 -5.52 22.53 -18.44
CA TRP A 442 -6.63 21.95 -17.69
C TRP A 442 -7.92 22.63 -18.13
N ASP A 443 -8.89 21.87 -18.62
CA ASP A 443 -10.24 22.33 -19.00
C ASP A 443 -10.45 23.86 -19.14
N LYS A 444 -9.98 24.41 -20.27
CA LYS A 444 -10.11 25.85 -20.59
C LYS A 444 -9.50 26.77 -19.52
N ASP A 445 -8.28 26.47 -19.11
CA ASP A 445 -7.43 27.28 -18.23
C ASP A 445 -7.90 27.39 -16.76
N LYS A 446 -8.63 26.38 -16.26
CA LYS A 446 -8.96 26.31 -14.82
C LYS A 446 -7.78 25.72 -14.04
N ALA A 447 -7.53 26.23 -12.83
CA ALA A 447 -6.58 25.59 -11.94
C ALA A 447 -7.03 24.13 -11.64
N PRO A 448 -6.09 23.17 -11.56
CA PRO A 448 -6.43 21.81 -11.19
C PRO A 448 -7.02 21.74 -9.78
N THR A 449 -7.93 20.80 -9.57
CA THR A 449 -8.45 20.46 -8.23
C THR A 449 -7.66 19.34 -7.56
N VAL A 450 -6.71 18.74 -8.29
CA VAL A 450 -5.88 17.63 -7.80
C VAL A 450 -4.75 18.12 -6.89
N SER A 451 -4.35 17.27 -5.94
CA SER A 451 -3.20 17.50 -5.07
C SER A 451 -1.89 16.98 -5.63
N GLU A 452 -1.93 15.99 -6.53
CA GLU A 452 -0.75 15.30 -7.06
C GLU A 452 -0.92 14.89 -8.53
N VAL A 453 0.20 14.83 -9.27
CA VAL A 453 0.30 14.31 -10.64
C VAL A 453 1.55 13.42 -10.72
N THR A 454 1.41 12.22 -11.28
CA THR A 454 2.54 11.31 -11.49
C THR A 454 2.86 11.18 -12.97
N TYR A 455 4.14 11.33 -13.33
CA TYR A 455 4.66 11.13 -14.69
C TYR A 455 5.56 9.90 -14.74
N TYR A 456 5.47 9.18 -15.86
CA TYR A 456 6.35 8.07 -16.22
C TYR A 456 6.91 8.32 -17.62
N VAL A 457 8.20 8.11 -17.81
CA VAL A 457 8.87 8.19 -19.11
C VAL A 457 9.30 6.78 -19.50
N GLU A 458 8.75 6.27 -20.59
CA GLU A 458 9.04 4.95 -21.15
C GLU A 458 9.97 5.08 -22.38
N ASP A 459 10.93 4.17 -22.51
CA ASP A 459 11.75 4.02 -23.71
C ASP A 459 10.94 3.44 -24.90
N ALA A 460 11.60 3.24 -26.04
CA ALA A 460 10.97 2.66 -27.23
C ALA A 460 10.47 1.21 -27.05
N ASN A 461 10.94 0.50 -26.02
CA ASN A 461 10.49 -0.85 -25.67
C ASN A 461 9.33 -0.84 -24.65
N GLY A 462 8.93 0.35 -24.19
CA GLY A 462 7.91 0.52 -23.16
C GLY A 462 8.44 0.36 -21.73
N ASN A 463 9.76 0.27 -21.53
CA ASN A 463 10.34 0.18 -20.20
C ASN A 463 10.43 1.57 -19.58
N THR A 464 9.98 1.72 -18.33
CA THR A 464 10.07 3.00 -17.62
C THR A 464 11.53 3.29 -17.28
N VAL A 465 12.02 4.46 -17.69
CA VAL A 465 13.37 4.96 -17.40
C VAL A 465 13.38 6.08 -16.36
N ALA A 466 12.24 6.76 -16.19
CA ALA A 466 12.08 7.80 -15.18
C ALA A 466 10.64 7.88 -14.67
N SER A 467 10.47 8.20 -13.39
CA SER A 467 9.18 8.45 -12.77
C SER A 467 9.25 9.55 -11.71
N VAL A 468 8.23 10.40 -11.64
CA VAL A 468 8.13 11.47 -10.63
C VAL A 468 6.68 11.75 -10.26
N THR A 469 6.41 11.88 -8.95
CA THR A 469 5.14 12.43 -8.44
C THR A 469 5.37 13.85 -7.96
N LEU A 470 4.59 14.78 -8.51
CA LEU A 470 4.61 16.19 -8.17
C LEU A 470 3.39 16.52 -7.32
N ASN A 471 3.52 17.49 -6.42
CA ASN A 471 2.45 18.03 -5.61
C ASN A 471 2.63 19.54 -5.38
N ASN A 472 1.65 20.16 -4.75
CA ASN A 472 1.64 21.60 -4.49
C ASN A 472 2.74 22.13 -3.54
N LYS A 473 3.58 21.26 -2.96
CA LYS A 473 4.75 21.66 -2.16
C LYS A 473 6.01 21.79 -3.01
N ASN A 474 6.01 21.23 -4.23
CA ASN A 474 7.15 21.38 -5.13
C ASN A 474 7.23 22.82 -5.64
N THR A 475 8.46 23.33 -5.73
CA THR A 475 8.74 24.73 -6.06
C THR A 475 9.42 24.88 -7.42
N ALA A 476 9.19 25.99 -8.11
CA ALA A 476 9.80 26.24 -9.41
C ALA A 476 11.34 26.18 -9.35
N GLY A 477 11.94 25.45 -10.29
CA GLY A 477 13.38 25.19 -10.35
C GLY A 477 13.89 24.08 -9.43
N GLU A 478 13.04 23.50 -8.59
CA GLU A 478 13.39 22.32 -7.79
C GLU A 478 13.79 21.16 -8.69
N LYS A 479 14.88 20.49 -8.33
CA LYS A 479 15.39 19.30 -9.02
C LYS A 479 15.00 18.06 -8.23
N ILE A 480 14.25 17.18 -8.88
CA ILE A 480 13.79 15.92 -8.28
C ILE A 480 14.46 14.79 -9.05
N VAL A 481 15.08 13.84 -8.35
CA VAL A 481 15.64 12.65 -9.00
C VAL A 481 14.49 11.80 -9.54
N ALA A 482 14.45 11.62 -10.86
CA ALA A 482 13.37 10.90 -11.55
C ALA A 482 13.79 9.48 -11.98
N GLY A 483 15.08 9.24 -12.19
CA GLY A 483 15.65 7.93 -12.50
C GLY A 483 17.18 7.96 -12.49
N PRO A 484 17.87 6.87 -12.84
CA PRO A 484 19.33 6.83 -12.93
C PRO A 484 19.87 7.90 -13.89
N GLY A 485 20.53 8.93 -13.35
CA GLY A 485 21.05 10.05 -14.13
C GLY A 485 19.99 10.99 -14.72
N ILE A 486 18.71 10.78 -14.39
CA ILE A 486 17.59 11.59 -14.91
C ILE A 486 16.99 12.41 -13.77
N GLU A 487 16.87 13.71 -14.00
CA GLU A 487 16.21 14.65 -13.09
C GLU A 487 14.94 15.22 -13.73
N PHE A 488 13.97 15.58 -12.91
CA PHE A 488 12.86 16.45 -13.28
C PHE A 488 13.06 17.82 -12.65
N VAL A 489 13.13 18.85 -13.48
CA VAL A 489 13.19 20.25 -13.07
C VAL A 489 11.77 20.82 -13.09
N VAL A 490 11.26 21.20 -11.93
CA VAL A 490 9.91 21.72 -11.76
C VAL A 490 9.78 23.09 -12.46
N GLY A 491 8.74 23.26 -13.26
CA GLY A 491 8.43 24.50 -13.96
C GLY A 491 7.75 25.54 -13.07
N ASP A 492 7.25 26.62 -13.67
CA ASP A 492 6.56 27.70 -12.95
C ASP A 492 5.32 27.19 -12.20
N ASN A 493 4.64 26.19 -12.78
CA ASN A 493 3.58 25.45 -12.10
C ASN A 493 4.11 24.10 -11.64
N TRP A 494 3.77 23.70 -10.42
CA TRP A 494 4.25 22.46 -9.79
C TRP A 494 3.96 21.19 -10.59
N TYR A 495 2.93 21.19 -11.44
CA TYR A 495 2.53 20.06 -12.28
C TYR A 495 3.20 20.04 -13.66
N SER A 496 4.11 20.97 -13.95
CA SER A 496 4.81 21.10 -15.24
C SER A 496 6.32 21.14 -15.03
N GLY A 497 7.12 20.96 -16.07
CA GLY A 497 8.57 20.98 -15.93
C GLY A 497 9.31 20.29 -17.05
N LYS A 498 10.53 19.83 -16.75
CA LYS A 498 11.47 19.30 -17.74
C LYS A 498 12.23 18.10 -17.21
N PHE A 499 12.14 16.97 -17.90
CA PHE A 499 13.06 15.85 -17.70
C PHE A 499 14.40 16.15 -18.37
N THR A 500 15.51 15.93 -17.68
CA THR A 500 16.88 16.15 -18.17
C THR A 500 17.76 14.93 -17.91
N GLY A 501 18.78 14.70 -18.75
CA GLY A 501 19.67 13.54 -18.66
C GLY A 501 19.16 12.33 -19.44
N LEU A 502 18.28 12.56 -20.41
CA LEU A 502 17.81 11.55 -21.37
C LEU A 502 18.79 11.42 -22.53
N GLU A 503 18.78 10.31 -23.26
CA GLU A 503 19.58 10.21 -24.47
C GLU A 503 19.09 11.22 -25.52
N ALA A 504 19.99 11.98 -26.14
CA ALA A 504 19.64 12.98 -27.14
C ALA A 504 19.00 12.36 -28.39
N ASN A 505 17.97 13.03 -28.93
CA ASN A 505 17.27 12.66 -30.16
C ASN A 505 16.64 11.25 -30.14
N LYS A 506 16.20 10.78 -28.98
CA LYS A 506 15.51 9.49 -28.82
C LYS A 506 14.02 9.67 -28.60
N GLU A 507 13.21 8.77 -29.16
CA GLU A 507 11.77 8.72 -28.92
C GLU A 507 11.48 8.08 -27.56
N TYR A 508 10.59 8.70 -26.80
CA TYR A 508 10.07 8.24 -25.53
C TYR A 508 8.53 8.33 -25.54
N THR A 509 7.89 7.61 -24.63
CA THR A 509 6.46 7.79 -24.32
C THR A 509 6.33 8.34 -22.92
N VAL A 510 5.66 9.48 -22.75
CA VAL A 510 5.35 10.03 -21.43
C VAL A 510 3.91 9.68 -21.08
N ARG A 511 3.72 8.98 -19.96
CA ARG A 511 2.41 8.69 -19.37
C ARG A 511 2.18 9.57 -18.16
N GLU A 512 0.91 9.92 -17.96
CA GLU A 512 0.44 10.60 -16.78
C GLU A 512 -0.63 9.81 -16.06
N ALA A 513 -0.48 9.72 -14.74
CA ALA A 513 -1.51 9.22 -13.85
C ALA A 513 -2.02 10.39 -12.98
N VAL A 514 -3.29 10.75 -13.18
CA VAL A 514 -3.97 11.84 -12.48
C VAL A 514 -5.42 11.44 -12.17
N VAL A 515 -5.89 11.74 -10.96
CA VAL A 515 -7.27 11.43 -10.54
C VAL A 515 -8.25 12.41 -11.14
N GLY A 516 -9.36 11.94 -11.70
CA GLY A 516 -10.47 12.77 -12.15
C GLY A 516 -10.27 13.44 -13.51
N TYR A 517 -9.26 13.05 -14.28
CA TYR A 517 -8.97 13.64 -15.59
C TYR A 517 -8.51 12.60 -16.61
N ASP A 518 -8.83 12.86 -17.87
CA ASP A 518 -8.33 12.10 -19.02
C ASP A 518 -7.30 12.97 -19.77
N PRO A 519 -6.00 12.61 -19.74
CA PRO A 519 -4.97 13.38 -20.43
C PRO A 519 -5.04 13.20 -21.95
N THR A 520 -4.73 14.25 -22.70
CA THR A 520 -4.54 14.17 -24.16
C THR A 520 -3.23 14.83 -24.55
N TYR A 521 -2.50 14.23 -25.49
CA TYR A 521 -1.09 14.54 -25.72
C TYR A 521 -0.86 15.17 -27.08
N THR A 522 -0.09 16.27 -27.10
CA THR A 522 0.28 17.01 -28.32
C THR A 522 1.79 17.21 -28.35
N PRO A 523 2.55 16.39 -29.09
CA PRO A 523 3.98 16.58 -29.23
C PRO A 523 4.33 17.76 -30.15
N ASN A 524 5.38 18.49 -29.79
CA ASN A 524 5.95 19.58 -30.57
C ASN A 524 7.48 19.63 -30.33
N GLY A 525 8.23 18.93 -31.20
CA GLY A 525 9.67 18.74 -30.99
C GLY A 525 9.95 18.01 -29.67
N SER A 526 10.81 18.59 -28.83
CA SER A 526 11.13 18.09 -27.48
C SER A 526 10.15 18.53 -26.39
N THR A 527 9.04 19.17 -26.76
CA THR A 527 7.97 19.55 -25.84
C THR A 527 6.77 18.65 -26.03
N LEU A 528 6.21 18.14 -24.93
CA LEU A 528 4.94 17.43 -24.89
C LEU A 528 3.90 18.28 -24.16
N GLY A 529 2.89 18.74 -24.90
CA GLY A 529 1.70 19.35 -24.31
C GLY A 529 0.74 18.28 -23.82
N ILE A 530 0.27 18.39 -22.58
CA ILE A 530 -0.73 17.51 -22.00
C ILE A 530 -1.96 18.33 -21.59
N ASP A 531 -3.09 18.08 -22.24
CA ASP A 531 -4.38 18.70 -21.94
C ASP A 531 -5.25 17.74 -21.13
N ASN A 532 -5.53 18.11 -19.87
CA ASN A 532 -6.33 17.32 -18.94
C ASN A 532 -7.80 17.73 -18.99
N LYS A 533 -8.63 16.83 -19.51
CA LYS A 533 -10.08 17.00 -19.55
C LYS A 533 -10.72 16.39 -18.32
N THR A 534 -11.63 17.08 -17.64
CA THR A 534 -12.25 16.56 -16.42
C THR A 534 -13.08 15.33 -16.74
N ASN A 535 -12.77 14.23 -16.05
CA ASN A 535 -13.55 13.00 -16.00
C ASN A 535 -13.54 12.49 -14.55
N PRO A 536 -14.55 12.86 -13.73
CA PRO A 536 -14.58 12.51 -12.31
C PRO A 536 -14.61 11.01 -12.03
N ASP A 537 -14.96 10.20 -13.04
CA ASP A 537 -15.06 8.75 -12.95
C ASP A 537 -13.73 8.05 -13.29
N THR A 538 -12.70 8.80 -13.70
CA THR A 538 -11.31 8.30 -13.76
C THR A 538 -10.73 8.29 -12.35
N LEU A 539 -10.52 7.09 -11.81
CA LEU A 539 -10.13 6.88 -10.42
C LEU A 539 -8.68 6.41 -10.33
N LYS A 540 -7.93 7.01 -9.41
CA LYS A 540 -6.54 6.69 -9.14
C LYS A 540 -6.30 6.73 -7.62
N PRO A 541 -6.11 5.57 -6.96
CA PRO A 541 -5.70 5.55 -5.56
C PRO A 541 -4.31 6.16 -5.38
N THR A 542 -4.00 6.55 -4.15
CA THR A 542 -2.60 6.86 -3.76
C THR A 542 -1.70 5.65 -4.03
N GLU A 543 -0.45 5.87 -4.43
CA GLU A 543 0.45 4.79 -4.79
C GLU A 543 1.10 4.15 -3.54
N PRO A 544 1.10 2.82 -3.40
CA PRO A 544 2.08 2.15 -2.55
C PRO A 544 3.49 2.38 -3.11
N LYS A 545 4.47 2.50 -2.21
CA LYS A 545 5.86 2.83 -2.57
C LYS A 545 6.81 1.75 -2.07
N ALA A 546 7.83 1.42 -2.85
CA ALA A 546 8.93 0.56 -2.42
C ALA A 546 10.26 1.27 -2.63
N GLU A 547 11.21 1.13 -1.74
CA GLU A 547 12.55 1.66 -1.95
C GLU A 547 13.62 0.76 -1.39
N PHE A 548 14.82 0.91 -1.93
CA PHE A 548 16.02 0.29 -1.40
C PHE A 548 17.00 1.37 -0.93
N HIS A 549 18.01 0.93 -0.21
CA HIS A 549 18.93 1.83 0.49
C HIS A 549 20.38 1.48 0.21
N GLY A 550 21.29 2.22 0.84
CA GLY A 550 22.71 1.96 0.77
C GLY A 550 23.50 2.57 1.92
N LYS A 551 24.81 2.35 1.89
CA LYS A 551 25.77 2.98 2.81
C LYS A 551 27.09 3.28 2.13
N LYS A 552 27.66 4.46 2.45
CA LYS A 552 28.99 4.90 2.06
C LYS A 552 29.98 4.77 3.22
N PHE A 553 31.24 4.51 2.89
CA PHE A 553 32.32 4.32 3.85
C PHE A 553 33.59 5.04 3.41
N VAL A 554 34.42 5.43 4.39
CA VAL A 554 35.75 6.01 4.16
C VAL A 554 36.78 5.30 5.04
N LYS A 555 37.73 4.63 4.37
CA LYS A 555 38.87 3.95 4.96
C LYS A 555 39.98 4.94 5.30
N HIS A 556 40.40 4.98 6.56
CA HIS A 556 41.45 5.89 7.03
C HIS A 556 42.42 5.25 8.05
N ASP A 557 43.54 5.92 8.30
CA ASP A 557 44.49 5.61 9.38
C ASP A 557 43.85 5.94 10.75
N GLN A 558 43.93 5.00 11.70
CA GLN A 558 43.31 5.18 13.01
C GLN A 558 43.84 6.40 13.78
N LEU A 559 45.09 6.79 13.58
CA LEU A 559 45.73 7.90 14.29
C LEU A 559 45.67 9.22 13.52
N ASP A 560 45.35 9.18 12.22
CA ASP A 560 45.21 10.35 11.36
C ASP A 560 44.02 10.16 10.39
N GLU A 561 42.86 10.70 10.76
CA GLU A 561 41.64 10.59 9.95
C GLU A 561 41.75 11.27 8.57
N LYS A 562 42.72 12.19 8.37
CA LYS A 562 42.96 12.83 7.07
C LYS A 562 43.72 11.89 6.12
N LYS A 563 44.35 10.85 6.65
CA LYS A 563 45.11 9.89 5.88
C LYS A 563 44.20 8.75 5.42
N ARG A 564 43.61 8.94 4.24
CA ARG A 564 42.80 7.93 3.54
C ARG A 564 43.66 6.77 3.03
N LEU A 565 43.10 5.57 3.07
CA LEU A 565 43.83 4.33 2.73
C LEU A 565 43.13 3.58 1.60
N SER A 566 43.91 3.12 0.64
CA SER A 566 43.44 2.40 -0.54
C SER A 566 43.73 0.92 -0.49
N GLY A 567 42.98 0.13 -1.27
CA GLY A 567 43.19 -1.30 -1.44
C GLY A 567 42.78 -2.19 -0.26
N ALA A 568 42.03 -1.69 0.72
CA ALA A 568 41.36 -2.53 1.70
C ALA A 568 40.20 -3.29 1.03
N GLU A 569 40.06 -4.57 1.32
CA GLU A 569 38.96 -5.40 0.80
C GLU A 569 38.03 -5.83 1.93
N PHE A 570 36.72 -5.70 1.71
CA PHE A 570 35.67 -5.97 2.69
C PHE A 570 34.58 -6.87 2.12
N VAL A 571 33.97 -7.66 3.00
CA VAL A 571 32.73 -8.39 2.72
C VAL A 571 31.64 -7.96 3.72
N ILE A 572 30.37 -8.07 3.31
CA ILE A 572 29.22 -7.71 4.15
C ILE A 572 28.57 -8.98 4.69
N LYS A 573 28.18 -8.95 5.97
CA LYS A 573 27.41 -10.02 6.62
C LYS A 573 26.15 -9.49 7.31
N ASN A 574 25.11 -10.32 7.35
CA ASN A 574 23.79 -9.98 7.90
C ASN A 574 23.66 -10.16 9.42
N GLY A 575 24.76 -10.48 10.10
CA GLY A 575 24.82 -10.70 11.54
C GLY A 575 26.26 -10.69 12.03
N ASN A 576 26.45 -10.72 13.34
CA ASN A 576 27.79 -10.76 13.97
C ASN A 576 28.08 -12.09 14.68
N ASP A 577 27.15 -13.04 14.63
CA ASP A 577 27.34 -14.38 15.17
C ASP A 577 27.97 -15.35 14.15
N LYS A 578 28.22 -16.58 14.58
CA LYS A 578 28.86 -17.62 13.74
C LYS A 578 27.97 -18.14 12.60
N ASN A 579 26.67 -17.87 12.65
CA ASN A 579 25.69 -18.27 11.64
C ASN A 579 25.41 -17.14 10.65
N ALA A 580 26.06 -15.99 10.82
CA ALA A 580 25.95 -14.87 9.90
C ALA A 580 26.33 -15.31 8.49
N LYS A 581 25.49 -14.92 7.54
CA LYS A 581 25.71 -15.17 6.12
C LYS A 581 26.27 -13.94 5.46
N TYR A 582 26.92 -14.13 4.32
CA TYR A 582 27.59 -13.09 3.57
C TYR A 582 26.76 -12.65 2.37
N LEU A 583 26.83 -11.37 2.03
CA LEU A 583 26.13 -10.81 0.89
C LEU A 583 26.78 -11.35 -0.39
N VAL A 584 25.98 -12.03 -1.20
CA VAL A 584 26.38 -12.59 -2.49
C VAL A 584 25.67 -11.81 -3.60
N VAL A 585 26.43 -11.34 -4.57
CA VAL A 585 25.90 -10.73 -5.80
C VAL A 585 25.78 -11.82 -6.86
N LYS A 586 24.60 -11.95 -7.45
CA LYS A 586 24.39 -12.79 -8.64
C LYS A 586 24.16 -11.91 -9.86
N SER A 587 24.64 -12.40 -11.00
CA SER A 587 24.36 -11.89 -12.34
C SER A 587 23.49 -12.90 -13.09
N ASN A 588 22.67 -12.43 -14.03
CA ASN A 588 21.92 -13.30 -14.93
C ASN A 588 22.84 -13.84 -16.04
N GLU A 589 22.65 -15.11 -16.44
CA GLU A 589 23.33 -15.72 -17.60
C GLU A 589 23.09 -14.95 -18.90
N THR A 590 22.04 -14.14 -18.99
CA THR A 590 21.78 -13.26 -20.14
C THR A 590 22.66 -12.00 -20.19
N LYS A 591 23.35 -11.66 -19.09
CA LYS A 591 24.26 -10.48 -18.98
C LYS A 591 25.73 -10.86 -19.18
N ILE A 592 26.04 -11.68 -20.18
CA ILE A 592 27.41 -12.20 -20.41
C ILE A 592 28.41 -11.07 -20.62
N ALA A 593 28.03 -10.04 -21.39
CA ALA A 593 28.90 -8.90 -21.67
C ALA A 593 29.26 -8.11 -20.40
N GLU A 594 28.28 -7.88 -19.52
CA GLU A 594 28.48 -7.18 -18.25
C GLU A 594 29.30 -8.01 -17.27
N VAL A 595 29.12 -9.34 -17.25
CA VAL A 595 29.93 -10.26 -16.43
C VAL A 595 31.39 -10.25 -16.89
N GLU A 596 31.65 -10.28 -18.20
CA GLU A 596 33.01 -10.18 -18.73
C GLU A 596 33.62 -8.78 -18.49
N ALA A 597 32.80 -7.73 -18.54
CA ALA A 597 33.23 -6.37 -18.19
C ALA A 597 33.67 -6.29 -16.72
N VAL A 598 32.95 -6.92 -15.79
CA VAL A 598 33.36 -7.01 -14.36
C VAL A 598 34.70 -7.70 -14.20
N LYS A 599 34.88 -8.86 -14.85
CA LYS A 599 36.15 -9.62 -14.79
C LYS A 599 37.32 -8.79 -15.34
N THR A 600 37.10 -8.13 -16.46
CA THR A 600 38.09 -7.27 -17.11
C THR A 600 38.46 -6.10 -16.21
N ALA A 601 37.46 -5.37 -15.71
CA ALA A 601 37.67 -4.23 -14.84
C ALA A 601 38.36 -4.62 -13.53
N LYS A 602 38.05 -5.81 -12.97
CA LYS A 602 38.74 -6.33 -11.78
C LYS A 602 40.21 -6.64 -12.06
N ALA A 603 40.50 -7.30 -13.19
CA ALA A 603 41.88 -7.61 -13.57
C ALA A 603 42.70 -6.34 -13.82
N GLU A 604 42.10 -5.29 -14.38
CA GLU A 604 42.76 -3.99 -14.56
C GLU A 604 43.01 -3.27 -13.23
N LEU A 605 42.03 -3.28 -12.32
CA LEU A 605 42.17 -2.75 -10.97
C LEU A 605 43.28 -3.47 -10.19
N ASP A 606 43.32 -4.79 -10.24
CA ASP A 606 44.33 -5.59 -9.55
C ASP A 606 45.74 -5.26 -10.04
N LYS A 607 45.92 -5.11 -11.36
CA LYS A 607 47.19 -4.68 -11.95
C LYS A 607 47.60 -3.28 -11.47
N ALA A 608 46.66 -2.35 -11.38
CA ALA A 608 46.94 -1.00 -10.90
C ALA A 608 47.35 -0.99 -9.42
N ILE A 609 46.68 -1.79 -8.58
CA ILE A 609 47.01 -1.95 -7.16
C ILE A 609 48.39 -2.61 -6.99
N GLU A 610 48.68 -3.66 -7.75
CA GLU A 610 49.98 -4.33 -7.73
C GLU A 610 51.11 -3.37 -8.15
N ALA A 611 50.90 -2.58 -9.21
CA ALA A 611 51.86 -1.57 -9.65
C ALA A 611 52.17 -0.54 -8.56
N TYR A 612 51.16 -0.04 -7.84
CA TYR A 612 51.36 0.86 -6.71
C TYR A 612 52.09 0.20 -5.53
N ASN A 613 51.73 -1.04 -5.20
CA ASN A 613 52.34 -1.78 -4.10
C ASN A 613 53.82 -2.14 -4.35
N ASN A 614 54.22 -2.26 -5.62
CA ASN A 614 55.60 -2.50 -6.02
C ASN A 614 56.50 -1.25 -5.98
N LEU A 615 55.93 -0.05 -5.78
CA LEU A 615 56.70 1.18 -5.57
C LEU A 615 57.36 1.18 -4.18
N SER A 616 58.57 1.74 -4.08
CA SER A 616 59.20 2.02 -2.79
C SER A 616 58.39 3.04 -1.97
N ALA A 617 58.61 3.08 -0.66
CA ALA A 617 57.92 4.05 0.22
C ALA A 617 58.14 5.51 -0.20
N GLU A 618 59.32 5.84 -0.74
CA GLU A 618 59.64 7.17 -1.27
C GLU A 618 58.87 7.48 -2.55
N GLN A 619 58.75 6.50 -3.46
CA GLN A 619 57.99 6.65 -4.71
C GLN A 619 56.48 6.75 -4.45
N GLN A 620 55.96 5.96 -3.51
CA GLN A 620 54.56 6.05 -3.08
C GLN A 620 54.19 7.41 -2.49
N ALA A 621 55.16 8.10 -1.86
CA ALA A 621 54.99 9.45 -1.32
C ALA A 621 55.18 10.56 -2.38
N GLY A 622 55.76 10.24 -3.54
CA GLY A 622 56.04 11.18 -4.63
C GLY A 622 54.99 11.18 -5.75
N THR A 623 55.31 11.85 -6.85
CA THR A 623 54.43 11.99 -8.03
C THR A 623 54.03 10.65 -8.66
N GLU A 624 54.93 9.66 -8.66
CA GLU A 624 54.65 8.32 -9.16
C GLU A 624 53.52 7.64 -8.36
N GLY A 625 53.59 7.72 -7.03
CA GLY A 625 52.55 7.23 -6.14
C GLY A 625 51.21 7.95 -6.34
N THR A 626 51.23 9.28 -6.54
CA THR A 626 50.02 10.07 -6.83
C THR A 626 49.39 9.64 -8.17
N ASN A 627 50.17 9.47 -9.22
CA ASN A 627 49.65 9.05 -10.52
C ASN A 627 49.08 7.62 -10.46
N ALA A 628 49.79 6.70 -9.80
CA ALA A 628 49.31 5.33 -9.61
C ALA A 628 48.01 5.28 -8.80
N LYS A 629 47.85 6.16 -7.79
CA LYS A 629 46.60 6.34 -7.05
C LYS A 629 45.45 6.83 -7.94
N ASN A 630 45.67 7.82 -8.79
CA ASN A 630 44.65 8.30 -9.73
C ASN A 630 44.23 7.19 -10.70
N THR A 631 45.17 6.38 -11.19
CA THR A 631 44.85 5.20 -12.02
C THR A 631 44.04 4.17 -11.24
N ILE A 632 44.36 3.92 -9.96
CA ILE A 632 43.55 3.05 -9.10
C ILE A 632 42.13 3.59 -8.97
N ASP A 633 41.95 4.90 -8.76
CA ASP A 633 40.61 5.52 -8.68
C ASP A 633 39.80 5.30 -9.96
N GLU A 634 40.39 5.55 -11.13
CA GLU A 634 39.74 5.34 -12.42
C GLU A 634 39.32 3.87 -12.62
N LYS A 635 40.23 2.93 -12.31
CA LYS A 635 39.95 1.49 -12.46
C LYS A 635 38.98 0.95 -11.41
N GLN A 636 39.03 1.49 -10.19
CA GLN A 636 38.09 1.14 -9.13
C GLN A 636 36.69 1.63 -9.48
N LYS A 637 36.56 2.86 -9.99
CA LYS A 637 35.28 3.38 -10.47
C LYS A 637 34.72 2.50 -11.59
N ALA A 638 35.54 2.18 -12.60
CA ALA A 638 35.12 1.30 -13.70
C ALA A 638 34.69 -0.09 -13.21
N TYR A 639 35.39 -0.67 -12.23
CA TYR A 639 35.00 -1.92 -11.61
C TYR A 639 33.67 -1.81 -10.86
N ASN A 640 33.49 -0.78 -10.03
CA ASN A 640 32.26 -0.57 -9.28
C ASN A 640 31.06 -0.35 -10.22
N ASP A 641 31.22 0.48 -11.27
CA ASP A 641 30.20 0.73 -12.28
C ASP A 641 29.82 -0.58 -13.01
N ALA A 642 30.81 -1.39 -13.40
CA ALA A 642 30.58 -2.69 -14.05
C ALA A 642 29.87 -3.68 -13.12
N VAL A 643 30.23 -3.73 -11.83
CA VAL A 643 29.55 -4.58 -10.86
C VAL A 643 28.10 -4.15 -10.68
N ILE A 644 27.85 -2.85 -10.51
CA ILE A 644 26.49 -2.32 -10.40
C ILE A 644 25.71 -2.70 -11.65
N ALA A 645 26.24 -2.49 -12.87
CA ALA A 645 25.56 -2.82 -14.11
C ALA A 645 25.23 -4.33 -14.26
N SER A 646 26.15 -5.21 -13.84
CA SER A 646 25.98 -6.66 -13.94
C SER A 646 25.06 -7.28 -12.87
N ARG A 647 24.94 -6.63 -11.71
CA ARG A 647 24.21 -7.14 -10.55
C ARG A 647 22.71 -7.22 -10.86
N THR A 648 22.14 -8.40 -10.65
CA THR A 648 20.69 -8.62 -10.83
C THR A 648 19.99 -9.06 -9.56
N LYS A 649 20.72 -9.62 -8.59
CA LYS A 649 20.14 -10.20 -7.38
C LYS A 649 21.10 -10.15 -6.20
N PHE A 650 20.55 -9.98 -5.01
CA PHE A 650 21.23 -10.25 -3.75
C PHE A 650 20.74 -11.53 -3.08
N GLU A 651 21.69 -12.30 -2.55
CA GLU A 651 21.44 -13.45 -1.70
C GLU A 651 22.34 -13.41 -0.46
N TRP A 652 21.94 -14.13 0.57
CA TRP A 652 22.76 -14.33 1.77
C TRP A 652 23.28 -15.77 1.78
N GLY A 653 24.58 -15.93 1.58
CA GLY A 653 25.24 -17.22 1.38
C GLY A 653 26.59 -17.35 2.09
N ASP A 654 27.45 -18.19 1.55
CA ASP A 654 28.76 -18.50 2.12
C ASP A 654 29.80 -17.42 1.84
N LYS A 655 30.81 -17.32 2.72
CA LYS A 655 31.89 -16.32 2.60
C LYS A 655 32.69 -16.44 1.30
N ALA A 656 32.84 -17.65 0.77
CA ALA A 656 33.62 -17.90 -0.44
C ALA A 656 33.04 -17.20 -1.68
N ASP A 657 31.73 -16.98 -1.70
CA ASP A 657 31.01 -16.34 -2.80
C ASP A 657 30.68 -14.86 -2.49
N ALA A 658 31.19 -14.33 -1.39
CA ALA A 658 30.83 -13.01 -0.91
C ALA A 658 31.25 -11.91 -1.87
N TYR A 659 30.39 -10.90 -2.00
CA TYR A 659 30.70 -9.70 -2.75
C TYR A 659 31.78 -8.89 -2.03
N VAL A 660 32.88 -8.60 -2.75
CA VAL A 660 34.04 -7.89 -2.24
C VAL A 660 33.97 -6.42 -2.61
N LEU A 661 33.92 -5.57 -1.59
CA LEU A 661 34.07 -4.12 -1.71
C LEU A 661 35.54 -3.75 -1.56
N VAL A 662 36.01 -2.79 -2.35
CA VAL A 662 37.41 -2.35 -2.34
C VAL A 662 37.47 -0.84 -2.15
N SER A 663 38.30 -0.38 -1.20
CA SER A 663 38.49 1.05 -0.95
C SER A 663 39.40 1.68 -2.01
N ASP A 664 38.96 2.77 -2.63
CA ASP A 664 39.74 3.50 -3.66
C ASP A 664 40.89 4.35 -3.08
N ALA A 665 41.55 5.19 -3.88
CA ALA A 665 42.66 6.05 -3.45
C ALA A 665 42.25 7.12 -2.43
N GLN A 666 40.97 7.51 -2.41
CA GLN A 666 40.37 8.35 -1.38
C GLN A 666 39.77 7.52 -0.23
N GLY A 667 40.06 6.21 -0.19
CA GLY A 667 39.53 5.27 0.79
C GLY A 667 38.02 5.06 0.70
N ARG A 668 37.37 5.49 -0.38
CA ARG A 668 35.91 5.42 -0.54
C ARG A 668 35.51 4.03 -1.00
N PHE A 669 34.38 3.57 -0.49
CA PHE A 669 33.65 2.42 -1.00
C PHE A 669 32.19 2.50 -0.53
N GLU A 670 31.29 1.82 -1.23
CA GLU A 670 29.86 1.89 -0.94
C GLU A 670 29.12 0.59 -1.28
N ILE A 671 27.95 0.43 -0.69
CA ILE A 671 26.98 -0.59 -1.04
C ILE A 671 25.62 0.06 -1.30
N THR A 672 24.93 -0.39 -2.34
CA THR A 672 23.58 0.02 -2.72
C THR A 672 22.69 -1.19 -2.94
N GLY A 673 21.38 -1.01 -2.80
CA GLY A 673 20.36 -2.02 -3.09
C GLY A 673 20.00 -2.93 -1.92
N LEU A 674 20.28 -2.52 -0.69
CA LEU A 674 19.93 -3.27 0.51
C LEU A 674 18.61 -2.77 1.10
N SER A 675 17.86 -3.66 1.74
CA SER A 675 16.73 -3.28 2.60
C SER A 675 17.22 -2.71 3.93
N ALA A 676 16.33 -1.99 4.61
CA ALA A 676 16.63 -1.35 5.88
C ALA A 676 16.95 -2.39 6.96
N GLY A 677 18.09 -2.22 7.63
CA GLY A 677 18.61 -3.22 8.53
C GLY A 677 19.96 -2.85 9.14
N THR A 678 20.46 -3.75 9.97
CA THR A 678 21.81 -3.67 10.56
C THR A 678 22.67 -4.77 9.96
N TYR A 679 23.85 -4.39 9.50
CA TYR A 679 24.81 -5.24 8.80
C TYR A 679 26.20 -5.02 9.37
N TYR A 680 27.16 -5.85 8.96
CA TYR A 680 28.53 -5.73 9.44
C TYR A 680 29.53 -5.89 8.30
N LEU A 681 30.54 -5.02 8.28
CA LEU A 681 31.70 -5.13 7.40
C LEU A 681 32.76 -6.01 8.05
N GLU A 682 33.30 -6.98 7.31
CA GLU A 682 34.45 -7.78 7.70
C GLU A 682 35.60 -7.49 6.73
N GLU A 683 36.73 -6.99 7.25
CA GLU A 683 37.93 -6.75 6.46
C GLU A 683 38.59 -8.10 6.14
N ILE A 684 38.79 -8.40 4.87
CA ILE A 684 39.45 -9.63 4.40
C ILE A 684 40.88 -9.37 3.92
N LYS A 685 41.21 -8.10 3.63
CA LYS A 685 42.55 -7.66 3.25
C LYS A 685 42.78 -6.23 3.73
N ALA A 686 43.87 -6.02 4.47
CA ALA A 686 44.28 -4.70 4.92
C ALA A 686 45.04 -3.93 3.84
N PRO A 687 45.04 -2.58 3.88
CA PRO A 687 45.97 -1.76 3.10
C PRO A 687 47.43 -2.09 3.40
N SER A 688 48.31 -1.87 2.43
CA SER A 688 49.75 -2.11 2.58
C SER A 688 50.33 -1.33 3.78
N GLY A 689 51.04 -2.03 4.67
CA GLY A 689 51.62 -1.46 5.90
C GLY A 689 50.66 -1.32 7.08
N TYR A 690 49.43 -1.82 6.99
CA TYR A 690 48.43 -1.83 8.07
C TYR A 690 48.09 -3.26 8.50
N ALA A 691 47.64 -3.41 9.74
CA ALA A 691 47.18 -4.68 10.30
C ALA A 691 45.80 -5.03 9.74
N LEU A 692 45.45 -6.31 9.72
CA LEU A 692 44.07 -6.73 9.44
C LEU A 692 43.19 -6.45 10.65
N ASN A 693 42.04 -5.81 10.43
CA ASN A 693 41.02 -5.63 11.45
C ASN A 693 40.35 -6.98 11.76
N ASP A 694 40.50 -7.44 12.99
CA ASP A 694 39.98 -8.72 13.49
C ASP A 694 38.50 -8.66 13.93
N LYS A 695 37.94 -7.45 14.04
CA LYS A 695 36.56 -7.20 14.44
C LYS A 695 35.76 -6.64 13.26
N ALA A 696 34.56 -7.17 13.11
CA ALA A 696 33.61 -6.62 12.15
C ALA A 696 33.05 -5.28 12.63
N ILE A 697 32.78 -4.41 11.67
CA ILE A 697 32.31 -3.03 11.89
C ILE A 697 30.82 -3.00 11.59
N GLU A 698 30.01 -2.72 12.61
CA GLU A 698 28.56 -2.57 12.47
C GLU A 698 28.21 -1.32 11.68
N PHE A 699 27.19 -1.42 10.83
CA PHE A 699 26.59 -0.28 10.16
C PHE A 699 25.08 -0.49 9.98
N THR A 700 24.34 0.61 10.03
CA THR A 700 22.89 0.62 9.79
C THR A 700 22.61 1.17 8.40
N VAL A 701 21.66 0.54 7.71
CA VAL A 701 21.11 0.97 6.43
C VAL A 701 19.64 1.31 6.64
N LYS A 702 19.23 2.52 6.24
CA LYS A 702 17.85 3.00 6.19
C LYS A 702 17.79 4.28 5.36
N HIS A 703 16.60 4.84 5.17
CA HIS A 703 16.44 6.11 4.47
C HIS A 703 17.39 7.20 4.99
N GLY A 704 18.14 7.81 4.08
CA GLY A 704 19.07 8.89 4.36
C GLY A 704 20.46 8.44 4.83
N THR A 705 20.68 7.16 5.18
CA THR A 705 22.02 6.71 5.63
C THR A 705 23.06 6.73 4.52
N TYR A 706 22.62 6.71 3.25
CA TYR A 706 23.51 6.78 2.10
C TYR A 706 24.12 8.17 1.89
N ASN A 707 23.37 9.23 2.21
CA ASN A 707 23.88 10.61 2.20
C ASN A 707 24.87 10.84 3.34
N GLY A 708 24.73 10.07 4.43
CA GLY A 708 25.59 10.11 5.60
C GLY A 708 25.32 11.28 6.54
N ASP A 709 26.11 11.37 7.61
CA ASP A 709 25.98 12.38 8.66
C ASP A 709 27.25 13.21 8.81
N LYS A 710 27.17 14.48 8.42
CA LYS A 710 28.25 15.46 8.52
C LYS A 710 28.88 15.56 9.92
N ALA A 711 28.09 15.35 10.98
CA ALA A 711 28.58 15.53 12.34
C ALA A 711 29.47 14.38 12.81
N THR A 712 29.29 13.18 12.26
CA THR A 712 29.91 11.95 12.78
C THR A 712 30.77 11.21 11.75
N GLU A 713 30.62 11.53 10.46
CA GLU A 713 31.23 10.79 9.35
C GLU A 713 32.25 11.64 8.57
N LEU A 714 33.04 10.99 7.71
CA LEU A 714 33.99 11.66 6.83
C LEU A 714 33.31 12.04 5.53
N GLN A 715 33.64 13.23 5.01
CA GLN A 715 33.20 13.65 3.69
C GLN A 715 33.61 12.59 2.65
N TYR A 716 32.68 12.14 1.83
CA TYR A 716 32.93 11.01 0.94
C TYR A 716 33.95 11.39 -0.14
N ASN A 717 33.63 12.43 -0.92
CA ASN A 717 34.52 13.02 -1.93
C ASN A 717 35.31 14.17 -1.32
N GLU A 718 36.65 14.17 -1.37
CA GLU A 718 37.47 15.23 -0.74
C GLU A 718 37.17 16.63 -1.30
N ALA A 719 36.84 16.74 -2.59
CA ALA A 719 36.50 18.00 -3.26
C ALA A 719 35.08 18.52 -2.96
N ASN A 720 34.31 17.81 -2.13
CA ASN A 720 32.93 18.11 -1.71
C ASN A 720 31.91 18.27 -2.86
N ALA A 721 32.11 17.57 -3.98
CA ALA A 721 31.26 17.71 -5.16
C ALA A 721 29.77 17.45 -4.88
N ASP A 722 29.45 16.48 -4.00
CA ASP A 722 28.08 15.96 -3.85
C ASP A 722 27.52 16.11 -2.42
N ASN A 723 28.23 16.80 -1.52
CA ASN A 723 27.88 16.93 -0.09
C ASN A 723 27.56 15.60 0.65
N GLY A 724 28.05 14.47 0.16
CA GLY A 724 27.87 13.16 0.80
C GLY A 724 28.93 12.82 1.84
N TYR A 725 28.57 12.00 2.83
CA TYR A 725 29.43 11.52 3.90
C TYR A 725 29.43 9.99 3.97
N GLY A 726 30.54 9.42 4.45
CA GLY A 726 30.71 7.99 4.60
C GLY A 726 31.26 7.63 5.98
N GLN A 727 30.76 6.52 6.52
CA GLN A 727 31.12 6.02 7.84
C GLN A 727 32.64 5.77 7.93
N LYS A 728 33.23 6.19 9.04
CA LYS A 728 34.66 6.03 9.33
C LYS A 728 35.04 4.56 9.50
N VAL A 729 36.03 4.12 8.76
CA VAL A 729 36.59 2.77 8.86
C VAL A 729 38.09 2.89 9.21
N PRO A 730 38.45 2.90 10.51
CA PRO A 730 39.84 3.06 10.94
C PRO A 730 40.65 1.77 10.72
N ASN A 731 41.96 1.88 10.48
CA ASN A 731 42.85 0.73 10.54
C ASN A 731 44.22 1.08 11.18
N LYS A 732 44.83 0.10 11.83
CA LYS A 732 46.05 0.21 12.64
C LYS A 732 47.29 0.08 11.78
N LYS A 733 48.17 1.08 11.79
CA LYS A 733 49.47 0.99 11.10
C LYS A 733 50.37 -0.01 11.80
N VAL A 734 51.00 -0.92 11.04
CA VAL A 734 52.00 -1.84 11.59
C VAL A 734 53.25 -1.03 11.92
N THR A 735 53.55 -0.92 13.21
CA THR A 735 54.80 -0.33 13.68
C THR A 735 55.59 -1.41 14.38
N ILE A 736 56.81 -1.65 13.90
CA ILE A 736 57.78 -2.44 14.66
C ILE A 736 58.38 -1.44 15.65
N PRO A 737 58.34 -1.71 16.97
CA PRO A 737 59.04 -0.83 17.91
C PRO A 737 60.52 -0.81 17.52
N GLN A 738 61.10 0.39 17.38
CA GLN A 738 62.55 0.51 17.25
C GLN A 738 63.18 -0.09 18.52
N THR A 739 63.68 -1.33 18.45
CA THR A 739 64.53 -1.93 19.48
C THR A 739 65.91 -1.32 19.36
N GLY A 740 66.01 -0.06 19.78
CA GLY A 740 67.17 0.82 19.60
C GLY A 740 66.94 2.27 20.04
N GLY A 741 65.91 2.55 20.84
CA GLY A 741 65.63 3.91 21.32
C GLY A 741 66.70 4.46 22.29
N MET A 742 66.51 5.70 22.77
CA MET A 742 67.43 6.39 23.69
C MET A 742 67.91 5.57 24.89
N GLY A 743 67.13 4.57 25.35
CA GLY A 743 67.52 3.65 26.42
C GLY A 743 68.78 2.81 26.11
N THR A 744 68.91 2.25 24.89
CA THR A 744 70.08 1.42 24.52
C THR A 744 71.34 2.26 24.35
N VAL A 745 71.21 3.51 23.91
CA VAL A 745 72.31 4.49 23.87
C VAL A 745 72.77 4.83 25.28
N LEU A 746 71.83 5.02 26.22
CA LEU A 746 72.15 5.27 27.63
C LEU A 746 72.92 4.09 28.25
N PHE A 747 72.47 2.85 28.03
CA PHE A 747 73.18 1.65 28.53
C PHE A 747 74.57 1.48 27.90
N THR A 748 74.72 1.79 26.61
CA THR A 748 76.03 1.74 25.92
C THR A 748 76.99 2.79 26.48
N ILE A 749 76.51 4.03 26.71
CA ILE A 749 77.33 5.11 27.30
C ILE A 749 77.75 4.78 28.73
N VAL A 750 76.84 4.25 29.56
CA VAL A 750 77.15 3.82 30.93
C VAL A 750 78.15 2.66 30.92
N GLY A 751 77.97 1.68 30.02
CA GLY A 751 78.90 0.57 29.84
C GLY A 751 80.31 1.03 29.44
N ILE A 752 80.43 1.93 28.46
CA ILE A 752 81.72 2.51 28.05
C ILE A 752 82.36 3.32 29.20
N SER A 753 81.56 4.06 29.95
CA SER A 753 82.04 4.85 31.10
C SER A 753 82.57 3.98 32.24
N LEU A 754 81.90 2.86 32.53
CA LEU A 754 82.36 1.87 33.51
C LEU A 754 83.65 1.18 33.05
N MET A 755 83.76 0.83 31.77
CA MET A 755 84.98 0.23 31.22
C MET A 755 86.16 1.23 31.26
N ALA A 756 85.93 2.49 30.93
CA ALA A 756 86.94 3.54 31.05
C ALA A 756 87.37 3.75 32.51
N GLY A 757 86.41 3.76 33.45
CA GLY A 757 86.69 3.85 34.89
C GLY A 757 87.51 2.66 35.40
N ALA A 758 87.21 1.44 34.96
CA ALA A 758 87.98 0.24 35.32
C ALA A 758 89.41 0.29 34.77
N VAL A 759 89.62 0.76 33.55
CA VAL A 759 90.96 0.92 32.96
C VAL A 759 91.79 1.96 33.71
N VAL A 760 91.19 3.08 34.11
CA VAL A 760 91.87 4.11 34.93
C VAL A 760 92.22 3.58 36.32
N ALA A 761 91.31 2.83 36.96
CA ALA A 761 91.56 2.22 38.27
C ALA A 761 92.66 1.14 38.21
N MET A 762 92.68 0.32 37.16
CA MET A 762 93.75 -0.67 36.94
C MET A 762 95.11 -0.01 36.67
N LYS A 763 95.13 1.16 36.02
CA LYS A 763 96.37 1.92 35.78
C LYS A 763 96.91 2.57 37.06
N ARG A 764 96.05 3.10 37.93
CA ARG A 764 96.46 3.61 39.26
C ARG A 764 97.02 2.51 40.17
N ASN A 765 96.40 1.33 40.18
CA ASN A 765 96.92 0.20 40.98
C ASN A 765 98.25 -0.39 40.46
N ARG A 766 98.68 -0.06 39.24
CA ARG A 766 100.00 -0.43 38.70
C ARG A 766 101.09 0.63 38.91
N GLU A 767 100.72 1.84 39.30
CA GLU A 767 101.68 2.91 39.63
C GLU A 767 101.93 3.03 41.15
N GLU A 768 101.11 2.35 41.97
CA GLU A 768 101.27 2.24 43.44
C GLU A 768 101.79 0.85 43.90
N ALA A 769 102.21 -0.02 42.97
CA ALA A 769 102.89 -1.30 43.23
C ALA A 769 104.18 -1.37 42.42
#